data_AF-A0AAW6C9N6-F1
#
_entry.id   AF-A0AAW6C9N6-F1
#
_cell.length_a   1.000
_cell.length_b   1.000
_cell.length_c   1.000
_cell.angle_alpha   90.00
_cell.angle_beta   90.00
_cell.angle_gamma   90.00
#
_symmetry.space_group_name_H-M   'P 1'
#
loop_
_entity.id
_entity.type
_entity.pdbx_description
1 polymer ?
#
loop_
_entity_poly.entity_id
_entity_poly.type
_entity_poly.pdbx_seq_one_letter_code
_entity_poly.pdbx_strand_id
1 'polypeptide(L)'
;MACDKHSNGSSAFYALYVAGESGEVECNVYGGEFTSISKVAAFVGNSNDGGDKEEALVHIYGGSFISQSDDKEAVHVDEALGGLEIAGGTFSSDVSEYVVEGTEITEGPDGTFIVGELDESNSVAETGGRHYATLQAAIDAAESEGQVVTLNRDTTENVRVSAGKTLILDLNGHNLTGKADSWALVVEGDLTIRDSKASAEGPVVSADYETVTYASGKIESASSGYAVQVQNGGNLVLESGTVIATKGNGINVLAQQTPNGEVVSSSLTVKGGYVNSEEYGLGAYGNKAVLNVSSGVTVADNNAVVSGNGTVNETTNAGGTEINLTGGTLIGHITTGGYIACGVYHPQSGKLTISGDVDIYADGGVGVLMRAGTAEITGGTITGTGTAAGWVGDNKNAIPCSGVVYDEAAKYPALASGDKASISGSAVIKATGAGVDSVVVQTSDETKESRMEISGGTFSSDVSDYLAKGFSLIANSDGTFGVDRLNAGNAAAVVNGTYYGTLAEAIGAAQDGQTVAVLKDLATAPVTTSAGITLDLGGHTLRIVSDTSGVAYGLQFTAGTGVVKNGTVIDMRGEGKTAQNVIALNVTGTAKVTTSSVEFQTYQPRTLASPYYNKVVEVSDGGTLTLDAGTVLRDLPNGDDNDETYGAIGVSIMGAGEESAPTTLTVNEGTRIETGSAAIMGNGTKHNTVININGGELTGTDGYAIYHPQSGELNITGGRLTGGETGIEIRAGKLNLSGDAVITAKGIPTTTTPNGSGTTTVGAGIAVTQHTTKLPLKVNISGGTISGYTALYQSNPEKNDDDALKKVELNVTGGTFVTTNSGTLAVYSENKTSFISGGRFSFDPSDYVTEGKIAVAEDGMYGIQDKNTTAAEVVAGEPEVKDADGIGESVTQAVAKTEATGLTGEANGEANTNTVTVEAGTEALKKENITVTDKNVTIVVQPYLDITVESYDTKEMKLDITPMVRTVATTADVDKNGTIILEGGEKNAVVMEDPKPMNVTTNVTLRVPLPSGFRADNLYVEHAKDNGRTYLYKATVTESSGSNTATFTTRHGFSTFTLKADVSPAAEIDGTYYETLQDAVNNVQDGQTIRLEKDVDSKVTVSREVTFSIDINGKKFDSDNITAGSGYSLSRDGNTFTVEEESHGGSSSSGSTRYTVSVEDTDNGSVKVSPTRASKG
;
A
#
# COMPACT_ATOMS: atom_id res chain seq x y z
N MET A 1 21.98 -108.62 23.94
CA MET A 1 23.00 -109.34 24.77
C MET A 1 23.94 -110.04 23.82
N ALA A 2 25.26 -109.84 23.98
CA ALA A 2 26.25 -110.65 23.26
C ALA A 2 25.98 -112.14 23.53
N CYS A 3 25.96 -112.96 22.48
CA CYS A 3 25.90 -114.41 22.66
C CYS A 3 27.14 -114.85 23.46
N ASP A 4 26.94 -115.70 24.47
CA ASP A 4 28.00 -116.24 25.35
C ASP A 4 29.18 -116.92 24.60
N LYS A 5 29.11 -117.08 23.27
CA LYS A 5 30.16 -117.62 22.41
C LYS A 5 31.12 -116.59 21.81
N HIS A 6 30.79 -115.29 21.80
CA HIS A 6 31.52 -114.28 21.03
C HIS A 6 31.81 -113.03 21.88
N SER A 7 32.68 -113.19 22.89
CA SER A 7 32.90 -112.22 23.97
C SER A 7 33.82 -111.03 23.63
N ASN A 8 34.40 -110.99 22.42
CA ASN A 8 35.36 -109.98 21.98
C ASN A 8 34.92 -109.23 20.70
N GLY A 9 33.66 -109.39 20.27
CA GLY A 9 33.11 -108.66 19.12
C GLY A 9 33.68 -109.04 17.74
N SER A 10 34.68 -109.92 17.64
CA SER A 10 35.36 -110.27 16.37
C SER A 10 34.54 -111.13 15.40
N SER A 11 33.26 -111.36 15.71
CA SER A 11 32.32 -112.20 14.95
C SER A 11 30.87 -111.67 15.01
N ALA A 12 30.66 -110.50 15.63
CA ALA A 12 29.40 -109.77 15.47
C ALA A 12 29.46 -109.10 14.09
N PHE A 13 28.65 -109.62 13.17
CA PHE A 13 28.42 -109.01 11.86
C PHE A 13 27.33 -107.93 11.98
N TYR A 14 27.16 -107.13 10.93
CA TYR A 14 26.14 -106.07 10.81
C TYR A 14 24.79 -106.54 11.37
N ALA A 15 24.07 -105.67 12.08
CA ALA A 15 22.76 -106.03 12.63
C ALA A 15 21.69 -106.20 11.54
N LEU A 16 21.87 -105.52 10.41
CA LEU A 16 21.16 -105.69 9.16
C LEU A 16 22.16 -105.74 8.00
N TYR A 17 22.03 -106.71 7.10
CA TYR A 17 22.81 -106.78 5.87
C TYR A 17 21.87 -107.07 4.70
N VAL A 18 21.84 -106.17 3.72
CA VAL A 18 20.98 -106.28 2.53
C VAL A 18 21.89 -106.29 1.30
N ALA A 19 21.89 -107.39 0.56
CA ALA A 19 22.76 -107.59 -0.60
C ALA A 19 22.07 -108.43 -1.68
N GLY A 20 22.31 -108.10 -2.95
CA GLY A 20 21.83 -108.85 -4.12
C GLY A 20 22.61 -110.13 -4.39
N GLU A 21 22.71 -111.02 -3.40
CA GLU A 21 23.45 -112.29 -3.53
C GLU A 21 22.76 -113.29 -4.47
N SER A 22 21.46 -113.14 -4.72
CA SER A 22 20.68 -113.97 -5.64
C SER A 22 19.54 -113.17 -6.28
N GLY A 23 19.90 -112.23 -7.16
CA GLY A 23 18.97 -111.29 -7.81
C GLY A 23 18.91 -109.91 -7.14
N GLU A 24 18.26 -108.96 -7.81
CA GLU A 24 17.98 -107.61 -7.29
C GLU A 24 17.12 -107.70 -6.02
N VAL A 25 17.47 -106.93 -4.99
CA VAL A 25 16.79 -106.94 -3.68
C VAL A 25 16.29 -105.55 -3.33
N GLU A 26 14.99 -105.43 -3.04
CA GLU A 26 14.40 -104.24 -2.43
C GLU A 26 13.97 -104.57 -1.00
N CYS A 27 14.46 -103.83 -0.01
CA CYS A 27 14.17 -104.05 1.41
C CYS A 27 13.52 -102.82 2.04
N ASN A 28 12.37 -103.01 2.67
CA ASN A 28 11.61 -101.96 3.34
C ASN A 28 11.64 -102.19 4.86
N VAL A 29 12.22 -101.27 5.62
CA VAL A 29 12.37 -101.35 7.09
C VAL A 29 11.46 -100.32 7.76
N TYR A 30 10.43 -100.78 8.46
CA TYR A 30 9.43 -99.90 9.10
C TYR A 30 9.68 -99.65 10.60
N GLY A 31 10.65 -100.33 11.22
CA GLY A 31 10.91 -100.30 12.66
C GLY A 31 11.84 -101.42 13.13
N GLY A 32 12.27 -101.37 14.39
CA GLY A 32 13.15 -102.39 15.00
C GLY A 32 14.35 -101.78 15.74
N GLU A 33 15.09 -102.58 16.51
CA GLU A 33 16.38 -102.19 17.10
C GLU A 33 17.50 -103.00 16.45
N PHE A 34 18.37 -102.30 15.72
CA PHE A 34 19.52 -102.82 15.00
C PHE A 34 20.78 -102.25 15.64
N THR A 35 21.36 -102.99 16.58
CA THR A 35 22.55 -102.55 17.30
C THR A 35 23.72 -103.47 17.00
N SER A 36 24.80 -102.91 16.46
CA SER A 36 26.05 -103.63 16.21
C SER A 36 27.15 -103.14 17.17
N ILE A 37 27.94 -104.07 17.71
CA ILE A 37 28.97 -103.77 18.71
C ILE A 37 30.30 -103.37 18.06
N SER A 38 30.62 -103.91 16.88
CA SER A 38 31.98 -103.82 16.29
C SER A 38 32.03 -103.45 14.80
N LYS A 39 30.86 -103.20 14.17
CA LYS A 39 30.65 -102.86 12.75
C LYS A 39 29.46 -101.90 12.64
N VAL A 40 29.15 -101.41 11.43
CA VAL A 40 27.93 -100.64 11.18
C VAL A 40 26.65 -101.40 11.55
N ALA A 41 25.59 -100.69 11.91
CA ALA A 41 24.32 -101.31 12.27
C ALA A 41 23.61 -101.89 11.04
N ALA A 42 23.61 -101.18 9.91
CA ALA A 42 23.13 -101.69 8.64
C ALA A 42 24.20 -101.57 7.54
N PHE A 43 24.36 -102.60 6.71
CA PHE A 43 25.22 -102.57 5.53
C PHE A 43 24.36 -102.89 4.29
N VAL A 44 24.43 -102.03 3.27
CA VAL A 44 23.63 -102.11 2.05
C VAL A 44 24.53 -102.26 0.82
N GLY A 45 24.27 -103.28 -0.01
CA GLY A 45 25.07 -103.61 -1.19
C GLY A 45 26.17 -104.65 -0.91
N ASN A 46 26.72 -105.25 -1.98
CA ASN A 46 27.87 -106.15 -1.88
C ASN A 46 28.70 -106.29 -3.18
N SER A 47 29.81 -105.56 -3.28
CA SER A 47 30.77 -105.67 -4.39
C SER A 47 31.85 -106.77 -4.22
N ASN A 48 31.91 -107.44 -3.07
CA ASN A 48 32.94 -108.46 -2.76
C ASN A 48 32.76 -109.79 -3.53
N ASP A 49 33.63 -110.79 -3.29
CA ASP A 49 33.82 -111.98 -4.15
C ASP A 49 32.78 -113.11 -4.00
N GLY A 50 31.49 -112.80 -3.82
CA GLY A 50 30.41 -113.79 -3.75
C GLY A 50 29.02 -113.28 -4.13
N GLY A 51 28.14 -114.17 -4.60
CA GLY A 51 26.76 -113.87 -5.04
C GLY A 51 26.63 -113.41 -6.49
N ASP A 52 25.39 -113.16 -6.94
CA ASP A 52 25.05 -112.67 -8.29
C ASP A 52 25.46 -111.19 -8.53
N LYS A 53 25.78 -110.45 -7.46
CA LYS A 53 26.23 -109.04 -7.50
C LYS A 53 25.22 -108.08 -8.16
N GLU A 54 23.94 -108.32 -7.90
CA GLU A 54 22.86 -107.45 -8.36
C GLU A 54 22.58 -106.33 -7.36
N GLU A 55 21.80 -105.32 -7.78
CA GLU A 55 21.52 -104.12 -6.98
C GLU A 55 20.67 -104.42 -5.73
N ALA A 56 20.97 -103.73 -4.62
CA ALA A 56 20.22 -103.77 -3.38
C ALA A 56 19.75 -102.37 -2.97
N LEU A 57 18.44 -102.14 -2.97
CA LEU A 57 17.82 -100.88 -2.55
C LEU A 57 17.15 -101.06 -1.18
N VAL A 58 17.42 -100.17 -0.23
CA VAL A 58 16.83 -100.19 1.11
C VAL A 58 16.08 -98.89 1.39
N HIS A 59 14.83 -99.01 1.85
CA HIS A 59 14.03 -97.91 2.35
C HIS A 59 13.84 -98.06 3.87
N ILE A 60 14.25 -97.08 4.67
CA ILE A 60 14.11 -97.06 6.13
C ILE A 60 13.07 -96.02 6.53
N TYR A 61 11.91 -96.47 7.01
CA TYR A 61 10.81 -95.64 7.51
C TYR A 61 10.78 -95.50 9.04
N GLY A 62 11.60 -96.29 9.76
CA GLY A 62 11.68 -96.25 11.22
C GLY A 62 12.62 -97.31 11.79
N GLY A 63 12.90 -97.22 13.09
CA GLY A 63 13.80 -98.13 13.82
C GLY A 63 15.04 -97.43 14.37
N SER A 64 15.81 -98.11 15.21
CA SER A 64 17.05 -97.61 15.82
C SER A 64 18.24 -98.37 15.25
N PHE A 65 19.20 -97.65 14.65
CA PHE A 65 20.38 -98.17 13.98
C PHE A 65 21.63 -97.63 14.68
N ILE A 66 22.14 -98.40 15.64
CA ILE A 66 23.20 -97.93 16.54
C ILE A 66 24.45 -98.79 16.36
N SER A 67 25.53 -98.15 15.93
CA SER A 67 26.87 -98.73 15.98
C SER A 67 27.61 -98.29 17.23
N GLN A 68 28.23 -99.25 17.91
CA GLN A 68 29.14 -99.02 19.04
C GLN A 68 30.62 -99.15 18.63
N SER A 69 30.92 -99.21 17.32
CA SER A 69 32.30 -99.11 16.81
C SER A 69 32.91 -97.74 17.12
N ASP A 70 34.23 -97.64 17.02
CA ASP A 70 34.96 -96.39 17.31
C ASP A 70 34.53 -95.20 16.42
N ASP A 71 34.07 -95.47 15.19
CA ASP A 71 33.56 -94.48 14.22
C ASP A 71 32.04 -94.25 14.29
N LYS A 72 31.31 -95.09 15.05
CA LYS A 72 29.84 -95.03 15.25
C LYS A 72 28.98 -94.99 13.97
N GLU A 73 29.53 -95.33 12.82
CA GLU A 73 28.82 -95.31 11.54
C GLU A 73 27.58 -96.21 11.61
N ALA A 74 26.39 -95.62 11.52
CA ALA A 74 25.11 -96.31 11.71
C ALA A 74 24.77 -97.18 10.50
N VAL A 75 24.95 -96.65 9.30
CA VAL A 75 24.66 -97.34 8.05
C VAL A 75 25.82 -97.14 7.08
N HIS A 76 26.21 -98.21 6.39
CA HIS A 76 27.19 -98.17 5.31
C HIS A 76 26.53 -98.62 4.01
N VAL A 77 26.78 -97.89 2.92
CA VAL A 77 26.28 -98.20 1.58
C VAL A 77 27.46 -98.45 0.65
N ASP A 78 27.50 -99.62 0.03
CA ASP A 78 28.43 -99.91 -1.06
C ASP A 78 27.87 -99.34 -2.37
N GLU A 79 28.25 -98.11 -2.70
CA GLU A 79 27.71 -97.30 -3.81
C GLU A 79 27.69 -98.01 -5.18
N ALA A 80 28.53 -99.04 -5.39
CA ALA A 80 28.55 -99.76 -6.66
C ALA A 80 27.28 -100.59 -6.90
N LEU A 81 26.65 -101.08 -5.82
CA LEU A 81 25.53 -102.05 -5.87
C LEU A 81 24.47 -101.80 -4.79
N GLY A 82 24.59 -100.74 -4.00
CA GLY A 82 23.72 -100.41 -2.87
C GLY A 82 23.06 -99.05 -3.05
N GLY A 83 21.76 -98.97 -2.76
CA GLY A 83 20.99 -97.73 -2.65
C GLY A 83 20.27 -97.66 -1.30
N LEU A 84 20.20 -96.47 -0.71
CA LEU A 84 19.56 -96.25 0.58
C LEU A 84 18.72 -94.97 0.57
N GLU A 85 17.48 -95.09 1.04
CA GLU A 85 16.55 -93.99 1.29
C GLU A 85 16.03 -94.07 2.73
N ILE A 86 16.04 -92.95 3.46
CA ILE A 86 15.64 -92.88 4.88
C ILE A 86 14.53 -91.85 5.06
N ALA A 87 13.35 -92.30 5.47
CA ALA A 87 12.19 -91.48 5.83
C ALA A 87 11.90 -91.48 7.35
N GLY A 88 12.59 -92.29 8.14
CA GLY A 88 12.44 -92.28 9.59
C GLY A 88 13.44 -93.17 10.32
N GLY A 89 13.70 -92.90 11.60
CA GLY A 89 14.54 -93.74 12.45
C GLY A 89 15.47 -92.96 13.38
N THR A 90 16.29 -93.67 14.15
CA THR A 90 17.30 -93.09 15.04
C THR A 90 18.66 -93.71 14.74
N PHE A 91 19.67 -92.90 14.47
CA PHE A 91 20.97 -93.33 13.95
C PHE A 91 22.11 -92.85 14.86
N SER A 92 23.16 -93.64 15.02
CA SER A 92 24.35 -93.25 15.82
C SER A 92 25.34 -92.34 15.09
N SER A 93 25.10 -92.06 13.80
CA SER A 93 25.89 -91.15 12.96
C SER A 93 24.96 -90.33 12.06
N ASP A 94 25.50 -89.25 11.50
CA ASP A 94 24.79 -88.43 10.52
C ASP A 94 24.44 -89.28 9.29
N VAL A 95 23.18 -89.19 8.85
CA VAL A 95 22.65 -89.90 7.68
C VAL A 95 22.03 -88.94 6.66
N SER A 96 22.34 -87.63 6.76
CA SER A 96 21.75 -86.56 5.94
C SER A 96 21.79 -86.81 4.44
N GLU A 97 22.79 -87.52 3.94
CA GLU A 97 22.93 -87.86 2.53
C GLU A 97 21.83 -88.78 2.00
N TYR A 98 21.21 -89.58 2.87
CA TYR A 98 20.25 -90.62 2.49
C TYR A 98 18.80 -90.27 2.87
N VAL A 99 18.57 -89.12 3.51
CA VAL A 99 17.25 -88.73 4.00
C VAL A 99 16.37 -88.23 2.86
N VAL A 100 15.16 -88.80 2.76
CA VAL A 100 14.22 -88.44 1.70
C VAL A 100 13.59 -87.07 1.94
N GLU A 101 13.26 -86.39 0.86
CA GLU A 101 12.60 -85.09 0.89
C GLU A 101 11.29 -85.13 1.72
N GLY A 102 11.08 -84.15 2.60
CA GLY A 102 9.91 -84.07 3.49
C GLY A 102 10.13 -84.60 4.91
N THR A 103 11.36 -84.97 5.27
CA THR A 103 11.73 -85.44 6.60
C THR A 103 12.90 -84.63 7.17
N GLU A 104 12.99 -84.51 8.49
CA GLU A 104 14.03 -83.73 9.19
C GLU A 104 14.93 -84.65 10.01
N ILE A 105 16.23 -84.32 10.07
CA ILE A 105 17.17 -84.87 11.05
C ILE A 105 17.26 -83.93 12.25
N THR A 106 16.90 -84.44 13.42
CA THR A 106 17.14 -83.77 14.70
C THR A 106 18.24 -84.51 15.47
N GLU A 107 19.27 -83.80 15.95
CA GLU A 107 20.25 -84.38 16.86
C GLU A 107 19.64 -84.53 18.27
N GLY A 108 19.56 -85.77 18.76
CA GLY A 108 19.11 -86.12 20.09
C GLY A 108 20.15 -85.76 21.17
N PRO A 109 19.72 -85.56 22.43
CA PRO A 109 20.60 -85.13 23.52
C PRO A 109 21.71 -86.14 23.91
N ASP A 110 21.69 -87.35 23.35
CA ASP A 110 22.69 -88.40 23.51
C ASP A 110 23.67 -88.52 22.31
N GLY A 111 23.58 -87.61 21.34
CA GLY A 111 24.41 -87.58 20.12
C GLY A 111 23.93 -88.54 19.03
N THR A 112 22.67 -88.98 19.08
CA THR A 112 22.01 -89.74 18.01
C THR A 112 21.28 -88.81 17.04
N PHE A 113 21.05 -89.23 15.80
CA PHE A 113 20.36 -88.48 14.75
C PHE A 113 18.98 -89.09 14.51
N ILE A 114 17.91 -88.34 14.73
CA ILE A 114 16.53 -88.79 14.62
C ILE A 114 15.94 -88.26 13.32
N VAL A 115 15.51 -89.16 12.43
CA VAL A 115 14.78 -88.83 11.20
C VAL A 115 13.29 -89.00 11.45
N GLY A 116 12.47 -88.01 11.08
CA GLY A 116 11.01 -88.07 11.17
C GLY A 116 10.28 -87.13 10.20
N GLU A 117 8.98 -87.35 10.02
CA GLU A 117 8.12 -86.50 9.18
C GLU A 117 7.98 -85.07 9.75
N LEU A 118 7.91 -84.09 8.85
CA LEU A 118 7.62 -82.71 9.18
C LEU A 118 6.10 -82.46 9.26
N ASP A 119 5.65 -81.82 10.34
CA ASP A 119 4.29 -81.35 10.59
C ASP A 119 4.28 -79.88 11.05
N GLU A 120 3.09 -79.32 11.32
CA GLU A 120 2.93 -77.93 11.78
C GLU A 120 3.73 -77.62 13.07
N SER A 121 3.94 -78.62 13.94
CA SER A 121 4.55 -78.47 15.26
C SER A 121 6.07 -78.57 15.28
N ASN A 122 6.72 -79.11 14.24
CA ASN A 122 8.18 -79.21 14.11
C ASN A 122 8.76 -78.47 12.87
N SER A 123 7.96 -78.17 11.84
CA SER A 123 8.42 -77.46 10.64
C SER A 123 8.69 -75.97 10.85
N VAL A 124 9.59 -75.42 10.04
CA VAL A 124 9.83 -73.97 9.98
C VAL A 124 8.74 -73.28 9.17
N ALA A 125 8.45 -73.81 7.98
CA ALA A 125 7.48 -73.21 7.07
C ALA A 125 6.70 -74.29 6.33
N GLU A 126 5.55 -73.90 5.78
CA GLU A 126 4.72 -74.75 4.94
C GLU A 126 4.28 -74.04 3.66
N THR A 127 4.07 -74.80 2.60
CA THR A 127 3.43 -74.31 1.39
C THR A 127 2.66 -75.42 0.69
N GLY A 128 1.48 -75.12 0.14
CA GLY A 128 0.66 -76.10 -0.56
C GLY A 128 0.28 -77.35 0.26
N GLY A 129 0.27 -77.24 1.60
CA GLY A 129 0.03 -78.35 2.53
C GLY A 129 1.23 -79.28 2.76
N ARG A 130 2.44 -78.92 2.29
CA ARG A 130 3.71 -79.59 2.59
C ARG A 130 4.52 -78.79 3.59
N HIS A 131 5.22 -79.48 4.49
CA HIS A 131 6.03 -78.90 5.56
C HIS A 131 7.53 -78.98 5.24
N TYR A 132 8.28 -77.95 5.63
CA TYR A 132 9.69 -77.77 5.29
C TYR A 132 10.52 -77.38 6.52
N ALA A 133 11.75 -77.90 6.59
CA ALA A 133 12.69 -77.63 7.69
C ALA A 133 13.33 -76.24 7.62
N THR A 134 13.22 -75.53 6.49
CA THR A 134 13.72 -74.17 6.30
C THR A 134 12.70 -73.34 5.54
N LEU A 135 12.71 -72.02 5.76
CA LEU A 135 11.86 -71.10 5.01
C LEU A 135 12.31 -71.05 3.53
N GLN A 136 13.62 -71.13 3.26
CA GLN A 136 14.12 -71.13 1.87
C GLN A 136 13.59 -72.33 1.07
N ALA A 137 13.56 -73.54 1.66
CA ALA A 137 13.03 -74.71 0.97
C ALA A 137 11.54 -74.57 0.63
N ALA A 138 10.74 -73.98 1.54
CA ALA A 138 9.33 -73.70 1.26
C ALA A 138 9.15 -72.65 0.15
N ILE A 139 10.01 -71.62 0.10
CA ILE A 139 10.03 -70.62 -0.99
C ILE A 139 10.39 -71.26 -2.34
N ASP A 140 11.42 -72.11 -2.37
CA ASP A 140 11.86 -72.78 -3.59
C ASP A 140 10.78 -73.73 -4.14
N ALA A 141 10.02 -74.38 -3.24
CA ALA A 141 8.91 -75.27 -3.58
C ALA A 141 7.60 -74.57 -4.00
N ALA A 142 7.49 -73.26 -3.83
CA ALA A 142 6.31 -72.52 -4.30
C ALA A 142 6.33 -72.42 -5.84
N GLU A 143 5.43 -73.13 -6.52
CA GLU A 143 5.38 -73.24 -7.99
C GLU A 143 4.22 -72.47 -8.62
N SER A 144 3.13 -72.26 -7.87
CA SER A 144 1.94 -71.54 -8.37
C SER A 144 2.05 -70.04 -8.11
N GLU A 145 1.63 -69.22 -9.08
CA GLU A 145 1.55 -67.77 -8.89
C GLU A 145 0.66 -67.41 -7.70
N GLY A 146 1.21 -66.64 -6.74
CA GLY A 146 0.52 -66.20 -5.54
C GLY A 146 0.36 -67.29 -4.47
N GLN A 147 1.08 -68.41 -4.58
CA GLN A 147 1.06 -69.46 -3.56
C GLN A 147 1.51 -68.93 -2.20
N VAL A 148 0.82 -69.34 -1.12
CA VAL A 148 1.13 -68.92 0.24
C VAL A 148 2.22 -69.82 0.81
N VAL A 149 3.27 -69.19 1.36
CA VAL A 149 4.29 -69.78 2.22
C VAL A 149 4.02 -69.27 3.63
N THR A 150 3.64 -70.15 4.55
CA THR A 150 3.30 -69.79 5.93
C THR A 150 4.45 -70.14 6.86
N LEU A 151 4.81 -69.23 7.75
CA LEU A 151 5.79 -69.48 8.81
C LEU A 151 5.10 -70.15 10.02
N ASN A 152 5.62 -71.29 10.48
CA ASN A 152 5.03 -72.09 11.56
C ASN A 152 5.73 -71.88 12.91
N ARG A 153 6.93 -71.28 12.92
CA ARG A 153 7.68 -70.89 14.13
C ARG A 153 8.65 -69.77 13.82
N ASP A 154 9.17 -69.13 14.87
CA ASP A 154 10.29 -68.21 14.74
C ASP A 154 11.53 -68.93 14.18
N THR A 155 12.18 -68.36 13.16
CA THR A 155 13.37 -68.92 12.53
C THR A 155 14.46 -67.87 12.31
N THR A 156 15.71 -68.34 12.23
CA THR A 156 16.88 -67.50 11.95
C THR A 156 17.53 -67.91 10.64
N GLU A 157 17.21 -67.23 9.55
CA GLU A 157 17.61 -67.55 8.17
C GLU A 157 17.77 -66.28 7.33
N ASN A 158 18.62 -66.35 6.29
CA ASN A 158 18.64 -65.37 5.21
C ASN A 158 17.96 -66.01 4.01
N VAL A 159 16.94 -65.37 3.46
CA VAL A 159 16.11 -65.95 2.40
C VAL A 159 16.09 -65.10 1.14
N ARG A 160 15.91 -65.76 0.00
CA ARG A 160 15.82 -65.12 -1.32
C ARG A 160 14.58 -65.60 -2.07
N VAL A 161 13.79 -64.65 -2.56
CA VAL A 161 12.77 -64.87 -3.58
C VAL A 161 13.39 -64.57 -4.94
N SER A 162 13.81 -65.63 -5.64
CA SER A 162 14.49 -65.53 -6.93
C SER A 162 13.58 -64.99 -8.04
N ALA A 163 14.19 -64.42 -9.10
CA ALA A 163 13.48 -63.93 -10.26
C ALA A 163 12.55 -64.99 -10.87
N GLY A 164 11.34 -64.58 -11.26
CA GLY A 164 10.31 -65.45 -11.83
C GLY A 164 9.44 -66.20 -10.81
N LYS A 165 9.70 -66.07 -9.50
CA LYS A 165 8.78 -66.54 -8.44
C LYS A 165 7.75 -65.45 -8.11
N THR A 166 6.49 -65.84 -7.93
CA THR A 166 5.40 -64.97 -7.47
C THR A 166 4.70 -65.65 -6.30
N LEU A 167 4.84 -65.14 -5.06
CA LEU A 167 4.31 -65.80 -3.87
C LEU A 167 3.90 -64.82 -2.75
N ILE A 168 3.18 -65.35 -1.75
CA ILE A 168 2.79 -64.64 -0.53
C ILE A 168 3.54 -65.26 0.65
N LEU A 169 4.32 -64.48 1.41
CA LEU A 169 4.87 -64.89 2.70
C LEU A 169 3.91 -64.45 3.81
N ASP A 170 3.33 -65.42 4.51
CA ASP A 170 2.50 -65.22 5.69
C ASP A 170 3.32 -65.46 6.96
N LEU A 171 3.64 -64.39 7.69
CA LEU A 171 4.41 -64.48 8.93
C LEU A 171 3.64 -65.20 10.04
N ASN A 172 2.31 -65.23 10.00
CA ASN A 172 1.45 -65.95 10.94
C ASN A 172 1.80 -65.73 12.43
N GLY A 173 2.19 -64.51 12.79
CA GLY A 173 2.58 -64.11 14.15
C GLY A 173 4.02 -64.49 14.56
N HIS A 174 4.81 -65.05 13.66
CA HIS A 174 6.17 -65.53 13.89
C HIS A 174 7.24 -64.60 13.31
N ASN A 175 8.47 -64.79 13.79
CA ASN A 175 9.62 -63.95 13.44
C ASN A 175 10.59 -64.65 12.49
N LEU A 176 10.99 -63.96 11.43
CA LEU A 176 12.16 -64.26 10.61
C LEU A 176 13.31 -63.34 11.02
N THR A 177 14.37 -63.88 11.60
CA THR A 177 15.57 -63.13 11.96
C THR A 177 16.71 -63.44 10.99
N GLY A 178 17.28 -62.41 10.36
CA GLY A 178 18.45 -62.56 9.49
C GLY A 178 19.69 -63.04 10.26
N LYS A 179 20.49 -63.90 9.64
CA LYS A 179 21.84 -64.25 10.12
C LYS A 179 22.80 -63.07 9.88
N ALA A 180 23.89 -63.01 10.64
CA ALA A 180 24.90 -61.95 10.52
C ALA A 180 25.45 -61.80 9.09
N ASP A 181 25.91 -60.59 8.77
CA ASP A 181 26.60 -60.21 7.52
C ASP A 181 25.79 -60.39 6.23
N SER A 182 24.46 -60.39 6.31
CA SER A 182 23.57 -60.40 5.14
C SER A 182 22.21 -59.78 5.43
N TRP A 183 21.41 -59.62 4.38
CA TRP A 183 20.02 -59.19 4.47
C TRP A 183 19.14 -60.36 4.93
N ALA A 184 18.12 -60.08 5.76
CA ALA A 184 17.17 -61.11 6.17
C ALA A 184 16.39 -61.65 4.97
N LEU A 185 16.02 -60.77 4.03
CA LEU A 185 15.25 -61.12 2.84
C LEU A 185 15.70 -60.35 1.59
N VAL A 186 15.90 -61.07 0.50
CA VAL A 186 16.18 -60.53 -0.85
C VAL A 186 15.04 -60.85 -1.80
N VAL A 187 14.54 -59.86 -2.53
CA VAL A 187 13.42 -59.99 -3.45
C VAL A 187 13.87 -59.64 -4.86
N GLU A 188 13.89 -60.65 -5.74
CA GLU A 188 14.14 -60.52 -7.19
C GLU A 188 12.95 -60.98 -8.04
N GLY A 189 11.99 -61.70 -7.43
CA GLY A 189 10.67 -62.00 -8.00
C GLY A 189 9.57 -61.08 -7.46
N ASP A 190 8.32 -61.55 -7.48
CA ASP A 190 7.16 -60.85 -6.93
C ASP A 190 6.78 -61.43 -5.57
N LEU A 191 6.88 -60.63 -4.51
CA LEU A 191 6.58 -61.03 -3.14
C LEU A 191 5.49 -60.16 -2.54
N THR A 192 4.49 -60.78 -1.90
CA THR A 192 3.61 -60.11 -0.94
C THR A 192 3.91 -60.61 0.46
N ILE A 193 4.15 -59.71 1.41
CA ILE A 193 4.31 -60.03 2.83
C ILE A 193 3.04 -59.66 3.56
N ARG A 194 2.52 -60.60 4.34
CA ARG A 194 1.42 -60.36 5.27
C ARG A 194 1.67 -61.09 6.59
N ASP A 195 0.91 -60.72 7.60
CA ASP A 195 0.81 -61.48 8.84
C ASP A 195 -0.67 -61.71 9.17
N SER A 196 -1.13 -62.95 8.96
CA SER A 196 -2.51 -63.35 9.26
C SER A 196 -2.89 -63.29 10.75
N LYS A 197 -1.92 -63.12 11.66
CA LYS A 197 -2.14 -62.94 13.10
C LYS A 197 -1.87 -61.52 13.59
N ALA A 198 -1.53 -60.58 12.69
CA ALA A 198 -1.34 -59.19 13.07
C ALA A 198 -2.62 -58.57 13.61
N SER A 199 -2.47 -57.58 14.49
CA SER A 199 -3.59 -56.79 14.99
C SER A 199 -4.38 -56.16 13.84
N ALA A 200 -5.71 -56.36 13.85
CA ALA A 200 -6.62 -55.77 12.86
C ALA A 200 -6.70 -54.24 12.96
N GLU A 201 -6.31 -53.65 14.09
CA GLU A 201 -6.26 -52.19 14.28
C GLU A 201 -5.08 -51.54 13.55
N GLY A 202 -4.11 -52.33 13.07
CA GLY A 202 -2.87 -51.83 12.50
C GLY A 202 -1.90 -51.26 13.55
N PRO A 203 -0.78 -50.68 13.11
CA PRO A 203 0.15 -49.98 14.00
C PRO A 203 -0.46 -48.69 14.56
N VAL A 204 -0.30 -48.46 15.86
CA VAL A 204 -0.82 -47.27 16.57
C VAL A 204 0.34 -46.40 17.05
N VAL A 205 0.33 -45.13 16.65
CA VAL A 205 1.33 -44.10 17.00
C VAL A 205 0.88 -43.33 18.24
N SER A 206 1.78 -43.07 19.19
CA SER A 206 1.50 -42.21 20.34
C SER A 206 1.33 -40.75 19.94
N ALA A 207 0.63 -39.96 20.77
CA ALA A 207 0.31 -38.56 20.46
C ALA A 207 1.55 -37.64 20.34
N ASP A 208 2.68 -38.04 20.93
CA ASP A 208 3.98 -37.36 20.87
C ASP A 208 4.89 -37.91 19.75
N TYR A 209 4.41 -38.88 18.95
CA TYR A 209 5.15 -39.54 17.89
C TYR A 209 6.38 -40.35 18.34
N GLU A 210 6.58 -40.57 19.64
CA GLU A 210 7.75 -41.26 20.19
C GLU A 210 7.66 -42.79 20.14
N THR A 211 6.45 -43.35 20.12
CA THR A 211 6.25 -44.80 20.24
C THR A 211 5.23 -45.33 19.25
N VAL A 212 5.49 -46.52 18.71
CA VAL A 212 4.56 -47.27 17.86
C VAL A 212 4.30 -48.63 18.51
N THR A 213 3.03 -48.97 18.66
CA THR A 213 2.61 -50.29 19.15
C THR A 213 1.96 -51.08 18.03
N TYR A 214 2.46 -52.29 17.79
CA TYR A 214 1.90 -53.19 16.80
C TYR A 214 2.20 -54.65 17.16
N ALA A 215 1.16 -55.44 17.41
CA ALA A 215 1.29 -56.87 17.65
C ALA A 215 1.26 -57.59 16.30
N SER A 216 2.42 -58.10 15.87
CA SER A 216 2.59 -58.87 14.65
C SER A 216 3.86 -59.72 14.71
N GLY A 217 3.96 -60.71 13.82
CA GLY A 217 5.21 -61.33 13.40
C GLY A 217 6.14 -60.31 12.73
N LYS A 218 7.43 -60.65 12.68
CA LYS A 218 8.50 -59.71 12.31
C LYS A 218 9.45 -60.28 11.27
N ILE A 219 10.02 -59.41 10.45
CA ILE A 219 11.26 -59.64 9.72
C ILE A 219 12.30 -58.72 10.34
N GLU A 220 13.33 -59.29 10.96
CA GLU A 220 14.33 -58.54 11.73
C GLU A 220 15.74 -58.78 11.21
N SER A 221 16.49 -57.69 10.96
CA SER A 221 17.94 -57.73 10.77
C SER A 221 18.65 -57.19 12.02
N ALA A 222 19.45 -58.05 12.64
CA ALA A 222 20.27 -57.76 13.82
C ALA A 222 21.71 -57.30 13.46
N SER A 223 22.07 -57.24 12.18
CA SER A 223 23.43 -56.95 11.69
C SER A 223 23.51 -55.60 10.98
N SER A 224 24.71 -55.12 10.62
CA SER A 224 25.00 -53.80 10.03
C SER A 224 24.46 -53.57 8.61
N GLY A 225 23.37 -54.24 8.22
CA GLY A 225 22.80 -54.24 6.87
C GLY A 225 21.27 -54.23 6.86
N TYR A 226 20.73 -53.95 5.66
CA TYR A 226 19.30 -53.75 5.41
C TYR A 226 18.43 -54.94 5.81
N ALA A 227 17.21 -54.73 6.31
CA ALA A 227 16.32 -55.85 6.62
C ALA A 227 15.79 -56.54 5.36
N VAL A 228 15.33 -55.75 4.37
CA VAL A 228 14.82 -56.27 3.11
C VAL A 228 15.44 -55.52 1.92
N GLN A 229 15.96 -56.26 0.94
CA GLN A 229 16.49 -55.72 -0.31
C GLN A 229 15.65 -56.19 -1.51
N VAL A 230 15.00 -55.26 -2.19
CA VAL A 230 14.31 -55.49 -3.46
C VAL A 230 15.24 -55.05 -4.59
N GLN A 231 15.53 -55.94 -5.54
CA GLN A 231 16.53 -55.66 -6.59
C GLN A 231 16.28 -56.48 -7.87
N ASN A 232 17.02 -56.15 -8.93
CA ASN A 232 17.12 -56.95 -10.16
C ASN A 232 15.78 -57.33 -10.82
N GLY A 233 14.75 -56.47 -10.73
CA GLY A 233 13.42 -56.77 -11.28
C GLY A 233 12.36 -57.11 -10.24
N GLY A 234 12.75 -57.21 -8.96
CA GLY A 234 11.86 -57.63 -7.90
C GLY A 234 10.77 -56.61 -7.55
N ASN A 235 9.62 -57.12 -7.12
CA ASN A 235 8.49 -56.33 -6.66
C ASN A 235 8.03 -56.82 -5.29
N LEU A 236 7.92 -55.92 -4.31
CA LEU A 236 7.49 -56.22 -2.97
C LEU A 236 6.19 -55.48 -2.63
N VAL A 237 5.21 -56.19 -2.09
CA VAL A 237 4.03 -55.61 -1.44
C VAL A 237 4.06 -55.94 0.06
N LEU A 238 4.05 -54.94 0.92
CA LEU A 238 3.89 -55.11 2.37
C LEU A 238 2.44 -54.81 2.76
N GLU A 239 1.66 -55.83 3.11
CA GLU A 239 0.26 -55.67 3.54
C GLU A 239 0.13 -55.54 5.05
N SER A 240 0.91 -56.29 5.82
CA SER A 240 0.91 -56.30 7.30
C SER A 240 2.17 -57.00 7.82
N GLY A 241 2.38 -56.98 9.13
CA GLY A 241 3.61 -57.46 9.75
C GLY A 241 4.60 -56.33 10.01
N THR A 242 5.68 -56.65 10.72
CA THR A 242 6.68 -55.68 11.15
C THR A 242 8.02 -55.95 10.47
N VAL A 243 8.71 -54.92 9.97
CA VAL A 243 10.08 -55.01 9.47
C VAL A 243 10.98 -54.15 10.37
N ILE A 244 12.00 -54.75 10.98
CA ILE A 244 12.93 -54.07 11.87
C ILE A 244 14.36 -54.20 11.35
N ALA A 245 15.03 -53.07 11.19
CA ALA A 245 16.47 -53.01 11.01
C ALA A 245 17.09 -52.33 12.23
N THR A 246 17.69 -53.14 13.12
CA THR A 246 18.34 -52.60 14.33
C THR A 246 19.61 -51.81 14.03
N LYS A 247 20.16 -52.00 12.82
CA LYS A 247 21.24 -51.21 12.21
C LYS A 247 20.95 -51.01 10.72
N GLY A 248 21.26 -49.83 10.18
CA GLY A 248 21.04 -49.52 8.76
C GLY A 248 19.56 -49.37 8.38
N ASN A 249 19.19 -49.78 7.16
CA ASN A 249 17.89 -49.45 6.54
C ASN A 249 16.83 -50.55 6.72
N GLY A 250 15.55 -50.16 6.75
CA GLY A 250 14.41 -51.08 6.77
C GLY A 250 14.26 -51.83 5.44
N ILE A 251 13.69 -51.18 4.43
CA ILE A 251 13.45 -51.78 3.11
C ILE A 251 14.06 -50.91 2.01
N ASN A 252 14.92 -51.51 1.17
CA ASN A 252 15.52 -50.81 0.03
C ASN A 252 15.02 -51.35 -1.30
N VAL A 253 14.78 -50.43 -2.23
CA VAL A 253 14.50 -50.71 -3.64
C VAL A 253 15.70 -50.26 -4.47
N LEU A 254 16.40 -51.22 -5.05
CA LEU A 254 17.54 -50.99 -5.94
C LEU A 254 17.17 -51.38 -7.37
N ALA A 255 17.03 -50.38 -8.22
CA ALA A 255 16.85 -50.53 -9.66
C ALA A 255 18.18 -50.30 -10.40
N GLN A 256 18.13 -50.22 -11.73
CA GLN A 256 19.33 -49.99 -12.55
C GLN A 256 20.05 -48.68 -12.19
N GLN A 257 21.34 -48.77 -11.83
CA GLN A 257 22.19 -47.61 -11.54
C GLN A 257 23.31 -47.39 -12.56
N THR A 258 23.51 -48.30 -13.52
CA THR A 258 24.53 -48.13 -14.56
C THR A 258 24.12 -46.99 -15.49
N PRO A 259 24.96 -45.95 -15.68
CA PRO A 259 24.66 -44.88 -16.64
C PRO A 259 24.38 -45.46 -18.03
N ASN A 260 23.20 -45.16 -18.59
CA ASN A 260 22.71 -45.70 -19.87
C ASN A 260 22.57 -47.24 -19.93
N GLY A 261 22.52 -47.92 -18.78
CA GLY A 261 22.25 -49.36 -18.70
C GLY A 261 20.82 -49.71 -19.11
N GLU A 262 20.59 -50.99 -19.38
CA GLU A 262 19.24 -51.52 -19.62
C GLU A 262 18.35 -51.27 -18.40
N VAL A 263 17.15 -50.73 -18.64
CA VAL A 263 16.22 -50.35 -17.57
C VAL A 263 15.65 -51.61 -16.93
N VAL A 264 16.04 -51.86 -15.68
CA VAL A 264 15.48 -52.92 -14.83
C VAL A 264 14.79 -52.23 -13.66
N SER A 265 13.46 -52.31 -13.62
CA SER A 265 12.64 -51.70 -12.58
C SER A 265 12.50 -52.64 -11.39
N SER A 266 12.65 -52.09 -10.19
CA SER A 266 12.33 -52.78 -8.94
C SER A 266 11.31 -51.92 -8.19
N SER A 267 10.39 -52.53 -7.44
CA SER A 267 9.34 -51.76 -6.76
C SER A 267 9.01 -52.23 -5.34
N LEU A 268 8.58 -51.29 -4.50
CA LEU A 268 7.98 -51.52 -3.19
C LEU A 268 6.61 -50.82 -3.12
N THR A 269 5.60 -51.54 -2.64
CA THR A 269 4.29 -51.00 -2.31
C THR A 269 3.95 -51.33 -0.85
N VAL A 270 3.86 -50.31 -0.01
CA VAL A 270 3.43 -50.42 1.39
C VAL A 270 1.93 -50.11 1.50
N LYS A 271 1.15 -51.11 1.85
CA LYS A 271 -0.31 -51.04 2.08
C LYS A 271 -0.69 -51.13 3.56
N GLY A 272 0.28 -51.39 4.44
CA GLY A 272 0.09 -51.55 5.87
C GLY A 272 1.36 -52.04 6.55
N GLY A 273 1.26 -52.45 7.81
CA GLY A 273 2.40 -52.92 8.60
C GLY A 273 3.24 -51.79 9.21
N TYR A 274 4.29 -52.19 9.92
CA TYR A 274 5.20 -51.29 10.63
C TYR A 274 6.64 -51.51 10.17
N VAL A 275 7.34 -50.44 9.79
CA VAL A 275 8.77 -50.47 9.47
C VAL A 275 9.51 -49.61 10.50
N ASN A 276 10.55 -50.16 11.14
CA ASN A 276 11.45 -49.40 12.00
C ASN A 276 12.90 -49.65 11.57
N SER A 277 13.70 -48.61 11.48
CA SER A 277 15.12 -48.68 11.13
C SER A 277 15.97 -47.69 11.91
N GLU A 278 17.23 -48.02 12.14
CA GLU A 278 18.21 -47.06 12.65
C GLU A 278 18.44 -45.90 11.67
N GLU A 279 18.69 -46.17 10.39
CA GLU A 279 18.96 -45.12 9.39
C GLU A 279 17.74 -44.89 8.48
N TYR A 280 17.72 -45.44 7.26
CA TYR A 280 16.63 -45.16 6.33
C TYR A 280 15.48 -46.16 6.45
N GLY A 281 14.26 -45.67 6.67
CA GLY A 281 13.08 -46.54 6.73
C GLY A 281 12.85 -47.25 5.40
N LEU A 282 12.69 -46.46 4.34
CA LEU A 282 12.43 -46.90 2.97
C LEU A 282 13.41 -46.22 2.00
N GLY A 283 14.21 -47.01 1.28
CA GLY A 283 15.16 -46.52 0.28
C GLY A 283 14.67 -46.75 -1.16
N ALA A 284 14.85 -45.76 -2.04
CA ALA A 284 14.60 -45.91 -3.48
C ALA A 284 15.79 -45.39 -4.31
N TYR A 285 16.45 -46.29 -5.05
CA TYR A 285 17.73 -46.00 -5.70
C TYR A 285 17.76 -46.54 -7.13
N GLY A 286 18.10 -45.69 -8.09
CA GLY A 286 18.29 -46.07 -9.50
C GLY A 286 17.08 -45.83 -10.39
N ASN A 287 17.32 -45.92 -11.70
CA ASN A 287 16.37 -45.61 -12.74
C ASN A 287 15.22 -46.61 -12.73
N LYS A 288 13.99 -46.14 -12.56
CA LYS A 288 12.77 -46.94 -12.36
C LYS A 288 12.73 -47.73 -11.05
N ALA A 289 13.39 -47.26 -9.99
CA ALA A 289 13.01 -47.64 -8.63
C ALA A 289 11.68 -46.96 -8.29
N VAL A 290 10.66 -47.76 -7.97
CA VAL A 290 9.31 -47.29 -7.64
C VAL A 290 9.00 -47.57 -6.19
N LEU A 291 8.61 -46.54 -5.44
CA LEU A 291 8.18 -46.65 -4.05
C LEU A 291 6.76 -46.09 -3.91
N ASN A 292 5.80 -46.93 -3.53
CA ASN A 292 4.42 -46.54 -3.26
C ASN A 292 4.09 -46.76 -1.79
N VAL A 293 3.59 -45.75 -1.09
CA VAL A 293 3.11 -45.85 0.30
C VAL A 293 1.67 -45.38 0.34
N SER A 294 0.77 -46.24 0.81
CA SER A 294 -0.67 -45.98 0.87
C SER A 294 -1.27 -46.13 2.27
N SER A 295 -0.57 -46.82 3.17
CA SER A 295 -0.90 -46.92 4.59
C SER A 295 0.31 -47.48 5.36
N GLY A 296 0.14 -47.80 6.64
CA GLY A 296 1.19 -48.28 7.53
C GLY A 296 1.95 -47.17 8.25
N VAL A 297 2.90 -47.57 9.08
CA VAL A 297 3.76 -46.66 9.85
C VAL A 297 5.22 -46.98 9.55
N THR A 298 6.02 -45.97 9.26
CA THR A 298 7.48 -46.10 9.07
C THR A 298 8.19 -45.14 10.00
N VAL A 299 9.13 -45.67 10.81
CA VAL A 299 9.97 -44.91 11.73
C VAL A 299 11.43 -45.05 11.32
N ALA A 300 12.15 -43.93 11.30
CA ALA A 300 13.59 -43.90 11.21
C ALA A 300 14.17 -43.23 12.46
N ASP A 301 14.98 -43.93 13.24
CA ASP A 301 15.56 -43.42 14.48
C ASP A 301 16.74 -42.43 14.24
N ASN A 302 17.23 -42.36 13.00
CA ASN A 302 18.31 -41.49 12.56
C ASN A 302 18.16 -41.17 11.07
N ASN A 303 18.50 -39.96 10.64
CA ASN A 303 18.52 -39.52 9.24
C ASN A 303 17.12 -39.42 8.60
N ALA A 304 16.74 -40.26 7.63
CA ALA A 304 15.53 -40.03 6.80
C ALA A 304 14.56 -41.22 6.73
N VAL A 305 13.25 -40.98 6.88
CA VAL A 305 12.23 -42.05 6.80
C VAL A 305 12.13 -42.61 5.38
N VAL A 306 12.06 -41.75 4.38
CA VAL A 306 12.16 -42.10 2.96
C VAL A 306 13.41 -41.45 2.39
N SER A 307 14.25 -42.25 1.73
CA SER A 307 15.57 -41.80 1.28
C SER A 307 15.85 -42.16 -0.17
N GLY A 308 16.32 -41.18 -0.93
CA GLY A 308 16.90 -41.37 -2.26
C GLY A 308 18.42 -41.24 -2.27
N ASN A 309 19.03 -41.27 -3.46
CA ASN A 309 20.47 -41.16 -3.63
C ASN A 309 20.83 -40.29 -4.85
N GLY A 310 21.43 -39.12 -4.60
CA GLY A 310 21.75 -38.14 -5.62
C GLY A 310 23.05 -38.37 -6.39
N THR A 311 23.67 -39.54 -6.24
CA THR A 311 24.94 -39.87 -6.91
C THR A 311 24.77 -39.94 -8.42
N VAL A 312 25.50 -39.08 -9.14
CA VAL A 312 25.66 -39.12 -10.60
C VAL A 312 27.14 -38.95 -10.92
N ASN A 313 27.75 -39.99 -11.52
CA ASN A 313 29.14 -40.01 -11.96
C ASN A 313 29.30 -40.98 -13.16
N GLU A 314 30.53 -41.20 -13.62
CA GLU A 314 30.83 -42.04 -14.80
C GLU A 314 30.39 -43.50 -14.68
N THR A 315 30.24 -44.01 -13.45
CA THR A 315 29.91 -45.43 -13.19
C THR A 315 28.53 -45.64 -12.56
N THR A 316 27.90 -44.57 -12.07
CA THR A 316 26.67 -44.65 -11.27
C THR A 316 25.76 -43.47 -11.56
N ASN A 317 24.49 -43.75 -11.85
CA ASN A 317 23.39 -42.81 -11.88
C ASN A 317 22.24 -43.39 -11.04
N ALA A 318 22.10 -42.89 -9.83
CA ALA A 318 21.10 -43.36 -8.86
C ALA A 318 19.74 -42.63 -8.96
N GLY A 319 19.57 -41.75 -9.95
CA GLY A 319 18.31 -41.05 -10.21
C GLY A 319 17.33 -41.82 -11.10
N GLY A 320 16.25 -41.16 -11.50
CA GLY A 320 15.12 -41.74 -12.24
C GLY A 320 14.11 -42.46 -11.35
N THR A 321 14.03 -42.09 -10.07
CA THR A 321 13.11 -42.70 -9.09
C THR A 321 11.70 -42.16 -9.19
N GLU A 322 10.70 -42.98 -8.86
CA GLU A 322 9.30 -42.57 -8.70
C GLU A 322 8.83 -42.91 -7.29
N ILE A 323 8.57 -41.90 -6.47
CA ILE A 323 8.15 -42.04 -5.07
C ILE A 323 6.75 -41.45 -4.92
N ASN A 324 5.77 -42.28 -4.57
CA ASN A 324 4.37 -41.91 -4.44
C ASN A 324 3.89 -42.19 -3.01
N LEU A 325 3.58 -41.12 -2.26
CA LEU A 325 3.03 -41.17 -0.92
C LEU A 325 1.56 -40.73 -1.00
N THR A 326 0.64 -41.65 -0.69
CA THR A 326 -0.82 -41.47 -0.81
C THR A 326 -1.56 -41.66 0.52
N GLY A 327 -0.90 -42.27 1.51
CA GLY A 327 -1.36 -42.39 2.89
C GLY A 327 -0.27 -42.99 3.78
N GLY A 328 -0.57 -43.15 5.08
CA GLY A 328 0.36 -43.70 6.09
C GLY A 328 1.08 -42.62 6.90
N THR A 329 1.78 -43.05 7.95
CA THR A 329 2.50 -42.16 8.88
C THR A 329 4.01 -42.40 8.79
N LEU A 330 4.78 -41.34 8.57
CA LEU A 330 6.24 -41.34 8.41
C LEU A 330 6.86 -40.51 9.53
N ILE A 331 7.67 -41.13 10.38
CA ILE A 331 8.22 -40.51 11.60
C ILE A 331 9.74 -40.54 11.56
N GLY A 332 10.36 -39.37 11.46
CA GLY A 332 11.81 -39.22 11.46
C GLY A 332 12.29 -38.68 12.81
N HIS A 333 13.24 -39.38 13.41
CA HIS A 333 14.02 -38.92 14.55
C HIS A 333 15.50 -38.74 14.18
N ILE A 334 16.25 -38.14 15.09
CA ILE A 334 17.70 -38.02 14.94
C ILE A 334 18.41 -38.23 16.28
N THR A 335 19.39 -39.12 16.28
CA THR A 335 20.24 -39.37 17.46
C THR A 335 21.67 -38.87 17.25
N THR A 336 22.08 -38.64 16.00
CA THR A 336 23.43 -38.18 15.65
C THR A 336 23.57 -36.67 15.77
N GLY A 337 24.49 -36.21 16.62
CA GLY A 337 24.75 -34.78 16.81
C GLY A 337 25.20 -34.07 15.52
N GLY A 338 24.64 -32.87 15.27
CA GLY A 338 24.91 -32.05 14.09
C GLY A 338 24.00 -32.34 12.88
N TYR A 339 23.25 -33.44 12.91
CA TYR A 339 22.21 -33.77 11.93
C TYR A 339 20.83 -33.37 12.47
N ILE A 340 19.86 -33.24 11.57
CA ILE A 340 18.44 -33.08 11.90
C ILE A 340 17.63 -34.23 11.30
N ALA A 341 16.46 -34.52 11.87
CA ALA A 341 15.56 -35.53 11.33
C ALA A 341 15.02 -35.11 9.96
N CYS A 342 14.72 -36.09 9.11
CA CYS A 342 14.14 -35.86 7.80
C CYS A 342 12.98 -36.84 7.54
N GLY A 343 11.82 -36.34 7.13
CA GLY A 343 10.73 -37.22 6.67
C GLY A 343 11.06 -37.84 5.30
N VAL A 344 11.25 -37.00 4.30
CA VAL A 344 11.60 -37.42 2.93
C VAL A 344 12.85 -36.69 2.46
N TYR A 345 13.89 -37.45 2.14
CA TYR A 345 15.12 -36.96 1.55
C TYR A 345 15.20 -37.30 0.06
N HIS A 346 15.09 -36.29 -0.81
CA HIS A 346 15.05 -36.44 -2.28
C HIS A 346 16.22 -35.69 -2.98
N PRO A 347 17.44 -36.26 -2.95
CA PRO A 347 18.63 -35.65 -3.59
C PRO A 347 18.84 -35.99 -5.08
N GLN A 348 18.00 -36.83 -5.67
CA GLN A 348 18.19 -37.41 -7.00
C GLN A 348 17.25 -36.81 -8.05
N SER A 349 17.54 -37.07 -9.33
CA SER A 349 16.55 -36.86 -10.39
C SER A 349 15.42 -37.88 -10.23
N GLY A 350 14.19 -37.46 -10.43
CA GLY A 350 13.03 -38.28 -10.15
C GLY A 350 11.79 -37.46 -9.86
N LYS A 351 10.70 -38.15 -9.53
CA LYS A 351 9.43 -37.55 -9.14
C LYS A 351 9.04 -38.02 -7.74
N LEU A 352 8.75 -37.07 -6.86
CA LEU A 352 8.07 -37.26 -5.60
C LEU A 352 6.61 -36.78 -5.74
N THR A 353 5.65 -37.63 -5.43
CA THR A 353 4.24 -37.28 -5.35
C THR A 353 3.77 -37.48 -3.91
N ILE A 354 3.20 -36.44 -3.29
CA ILE A 354 2.53 -36.54 -1.99
C ILE A 354 1.08 -36.11 -2.19
N SER A 355 0.15 -37.00 -1.88
CA SER A 355 -1.29 -36.80 -2.07
C SER A 355 -2.08 -37.57 -1.01
N GLY A 356 -3.39 -37.33 -0.89
CA GLY A 356 -4.22 -38.04 0.09
C GLY A 356 -3.84 -37.71 1.55
N ASP A 357 -4.09 -38.68 2.44
CA ASP A 357 -3.97 -38.52 3.90
C ASP A 357 -2.64 -39.10 4.41
N VAL A 358 -1.52 -38.52 3.98
CA VAL A 358 -0.17 -38.84 4.50
C VAL A 358 0.13 -37.97 5.71
N ASP A 359 0.72 -38.54 6.77
CA ASP A 359 1.22 -37.79 7.91
C ASP A 359 2.75 -37.93 8.02
N ILE A 360 3.49 -36.85 7.78
CA ILE A 360 4.95 -36.80 7.86
C ILE A 360 5.34 -35.96 9.06
N TYR A 361 6.05 -36.55 9.99
CA TYR A 361 6.52 -35.91 11.21
C TYR A 361 8.04 -36.05 11.33
N ALA A 362 8.77 -34.93 11.33
CA ALA A 362 10.20 -34.89 11.54
C ALA A 362 10.51 -34.17 12.86
N ASP A 363 10.97 -34.94 13.85
CA ASP A 363 11.28 -34.45 15.19
C ASP A 363 12.59 -33.64 15.19
N GLY A 364 12.48 -32.34 15.49
CA GLY A 364 13.62 -31.43 15.49
C GLY A 364 14.23 -31.24 14.10
N GLY A 365 13.45 -31.35 13.01
CA GLY A 365 13.98 -31.39 11.65
C GLY A 365 13.04 -30.94 10.54
N VAL A 366 13.23 -31.55 9.37
CA VAL A 366 12.57 -31.16 8.11
C VAL A 366 11.62 -32.24 7.60
N GLY A 367 10.38 -31.89 7.29
CA GLY A 367 9.40 -32.83 6.77
C GLY A 367 9.81 -33.39 5.39
N VAL A 368 10.04 -32.51 4.40
CA VAL A 368 10.50 -32.88 3.06
C VAL A 368 11.69 -32.02 2.66
N LEU A 369 12.80 -32.65 2.29
CA LEU A 369 14.00 -32.00 1.76
C LEU A 369 14.25 -32.42 0.31
N MET A 370 14.14 -31.45 -0.60
CA MET A 370 14.49 -31.59 -2.02
C MET A 370 15.87 -30.99 -2.28
N ARG A 371 16.72 -31.68 -3.05
CA ARG A 371 17.99 -31.12 -3.58
C ARG A 371 18.18 -31.31 -5.09
N ALA A 372 17.37 -32.15 -5.71
CA ALA A 372 17.21 -32.31 -7.16
C ALA A 372 15.82 -32.90 -7.44
N GLY A 373 15.46 -33.05 -8.72
CA GLY A 373 14.21 -33.69 -9.13
C GLY A 373 12.97 -32.82 -8.94
N THR A 374 11.80 -33.45 -9.06
CA THR A 374 10.51 -32.75 -9.03
C THR A 374 9.62 -33.25 -7.91
N ALA A 375 8.83 -32.35 -7.31
CA ALA A 375 7.82 -32.70 -6.32
C ALA A 375 6.44 -32.12 -6.64
N GLU A 376 5.41 -32.95 -6.51
CA GLU A 376 3.99 -32.57 -6.57
C GLU A 376 3.33 -32.91 -5.23
N ILE A 377 3.10 -31.89 -4.40
CA ILE A 377 2.49 -32.01 -3.08
C ILE A 377 1.07 -31.44 -3.16
N THR A 378 0.07 -32.32 -3.10
CA THR A 378 -1.37 -31.98 -3.25
C THR A 378 -2.20 -32.28 -2.00
N GLY A 379 -1.63 -33.01 -1.04
CA GLY A 379 -2.28 -33.43 0.20
C GLY A 379 -1.25 -33.79 1.27
N GLY A 380 -1.73 -34.35 2.38
CA GLY A 380 -0.94 -34.74 3.55
C GLY A 380 -0.69 -33.61 4.55
N THR A 381 -0.33 -34.00 5.77
CA THR A 381 0.20 -33.12 6.83
C THR A 381 1.70 -33.34 6.92
N ILE A 382 2.48 -32.28 6.70
CA ILE A 382 3.95 -32.33 6.70
C ILE A 382 4.46 -31.40 7.80
N THR A 383 5.04 -31.99 8.84
CA THR A 383 5.42 -31.29 10.06
C THR A 383 6.91 -31.44 10.32
N GLY A 384 7.63 -30.31 10.36
CA GLY A 384 8.94 -30.20 11.00
C GLY A 384 8.82 -29.50 12.34
N THR A 385 9.48 -30.03 13.38
CA THR A 385 9.48 -29.42 14.72
C THR A 385 10.85 -28.84 15.09
N GLY A 386 10.90 -28.02 16.13
CA GLY A 386 12.14 -27.41 16.62
C GLY A 386 12.58 -26.16 15.85
N THR A 387 13.74 -25.62 16.25
CA THR A 387 14.30 -24.35 15.72
C THR A 387 15.76 -24.49 15.29
N ALA A 388 16.32 -25.70 15.35
CA ALA A 388 17.73 -25.95 15.02
C ALA A 388 17.95 -25.97 13.50
N ALA A 389 19.21 -25.86 13.08
CA ALA A 389 19.63 -26.17 11.73
C ALA A 389 20.74 -27.22 11.79
N GLY A 390 20.75 -28.15 10.84
CA GLY A 390 21.74 -29.22 10.80
C GLY A 390 21.81 -29.92 9.45
N TRP A 391 22.56 -31.01 9.38
CA TRP A 391 22.80 -31.74 8.14
C TRP A 391 21.76 -32.83 7.92
N VAL A 392 21.50 -33.15 6.65
CA VAL A 392 20.66 -34.28 6.22
C VAL A 392 21.42 -35.02 5.12
N GLY A 393 21.46 -36.35 5.25
CA GLY A 393 22.19 -37.21 4.32
C GLY A 393 23.69 -36.92 4.29
N ASP A 394 24.25 -36.88 3.10
CA ASP A 394 25.69 -36.83 2.84
C ASP A 394 26.29 -35.40 2.74
N ASN A 395 25.44 -34.37 2.64
CA ASN A 395 25.89 -32.99 2.41
C ASN A 395 25.70 -32.11 3.66
N LYS A 396 26.74 -31.30 3.93
CA LYS A 396 26.88 -30.45 5.12
C LYS A 396 26.34 -29.03 4.96
N ASN A 397 25.53 -28.76 3.94
CA ASN A 397 24.74 -27.55 3.89
C ASN A 397 23.68 -27.62 5.01
N ALA A 398 23.66 -26.63 5.89
CA ALA A 398 22.79 -26.65 7.06
C ALA A 398 21.34 -26.32 6.66
N ILE A 399 20.45 -27.26 6.93
CA ILE A 399 19.02 -27.19 6.65
C ILE A 399 18.30 -26.73 7.90
N PRO A 400 17.42 -25.71 7.83
CA PRO A 400 16.59 -25.32 8.95
C PRO A 400 15.50 -26.36 9.22
N CYS A 401 15.03 -26.46 10.46
CA CYS A 401 13.74 -27.10 10.74
C CYS A 401 12.67 -26.43 9.88
N SER A 402 11.82 -27.20 9.21
CA SER A 402 10.77 -26.67 8.33
C SER A 402 9.82 -27.78 7.88
N GLY A 403 8.66 -27.42 7.34
CA GLY A 403 7.80 -28.41 6.68
C GLY A 403 8.42 -28.89 5.37
N VAL A 404 8.77 -27.97 4.48
CA VAL A 404 9.35 -28.27 3.16
C VAL A 404 10.55 -27.37 2.88
N VAL A 405 11.68 -27.97 2.48
CA VAL A 405 12.87 -27.24 2.04
C VAL A 405 13.27 -27.66 0.63
N TYR A 406 13.53 -26.67 -0.22
CA TYR A 406 14.25 -26.88 -1.48
C TYR A 406 15.65 -26.27 -1.38
N ASP A 407 16.67 -27.12 -1.34
CA ASP A 407 18.07 -26.73 -1.17
C ASP A 407 18.85 -26.84 -2.50
N GLU A 408 18.73 -25.79 -3.31
CA GLU A 408 19.54 -25.63 -4.55
C GLU A 408 21.00 -25.30 -4.22
N ALA A 409 21.25 -24.65 -3.08
CA ALA A 409 22.58 -24.25 -2.63
C ALA A 409 23.54 -25.43 -2.42
N ALA A 410 23.01 -26.63 -2.12
CA ALA A 410 23.80 -27.86 -2.01
C ALA A 410 24.43 -28.35 -3.32
N LYS A 411 23.94 -27.91 -4.49
CA LYS A 411 24.51 -28.22 -5.82
C LYS A 411 24.69 -29.73 -6.08
N TYR A 412 23.63 -30.51 -5.84
CA TYR A 412 23.69 -31.95 -6.08
C TYR A 412 23.98 -32.29 -7.54
N PRO A 413 24.76 -33.34 -7.85
CA PRO A 413 25.09 -33.73 -9.22
C PRO A 413 23.88 -33.99 -10.12
N ALA A 414 22.76 -34.40 -9.53
CA ALA A 414 21.53 -34.70 -10.23
C ALA A 414 20.63 -33.48 -10.52
N LEU A 415 20.97 -32.30 -9.98
CA LEU A 415 20.16 -31.08 -10.11
C LEU A 415 20.11 -30.61 -11.57
N ALA A 416 18.91 -30.53 -12.14
CA ALA A 416 18.65 -30.06 -13.49
C ALA A 416 17.97 -28.67 -13.49
N SER A 417 18.09 -27.94 -14.61
CA SER A 417 17.54 -26.59 -14.72
C SER A 417 16.01 -26.54 -14.61
N GLY A 418 15.30 -27.63 -14.94
CA GLY A 418 13.85 -27.73 -14.87
C GLY A 418 13.28 -28.28 -13.55
N ASP A 419 14.15 -28.62 -12.59
CA ASP A 419 13.72 -29.18 -11.31
C ASP A 419 12.97 -28.12 -10.49
N LYS A 420 11.84 -28.55 -9.90
CA LYS A 420 10.96 -27.69 -9.09
C LYS A 420 10.07 -28.51 -8.15
N ALA A 421 9.69 -27.90 -7.02
CA ALA A 421 8.63 -28.39 -6.15
C ALA A 421 7.36 -27.54 -6.31
N SER A 422 6.21 -28.19 -6.27
CA SER A 422 4.91 -27.53 -6.32
C SER A 422 4.03 -27.97 -5.15
N ILE A 423 3.35 -27.01 -4.52
CA ILE A 423 2.40 -27.25 -3.43
C ILE A 423 1.03 -26.72 -3.87
N SER A 424 0.02 -27.57 -3.78
CA SER A 424 -1.35 -27.26 -4.19
C SER A 424 -2.36 -28.11 -3.41
N GLY A 425 -3.64 -28.03 -3.77
CA GLY A 425 -4.68 -28.87 -3.17
C GLY A 425 -4.87 -28.58 -1.68
N SER A 426 -4.96 -29.63 -0.87
CA SER A 426 -5.28 -29.57 0.57
C SER A 426 -4.08 -29.88 1.47
N ALA A 427 -2.85 -29.77 0.96
CA ALA A 427 -1.65 -30.02 1.76
C ALA A 427 -1.56 -29.08 2.97
N VAL A 428 -1.10 -29.60 4.11
CA VAL A 428 -0.90 -28.84 5.34
C VAL A 428 0.57 -28.87 5.71
N ILE A 429 1.25 -27.74 5.63
CA ILE A 429 2.70 -27.60 5.83
C ILE A 429 2.97 -26.84 7.13
N LYS A 430 3.66 -27.48 8.07
CA LYS A 430 3.87 -26.96 9.42
C LYS A 430 5.35 -26.95 9.79
N ALA A 431 5.78 -25.80 10.31
CA ALA A 431 6.93 -25.66 11.18
C ALA A 431 6.43 -25.22 12.57
N THR A 432 6.68 -26.03 13.60
CA THR A 432 6.16 -25.74 14.96
C THR A 432 7.11 -24.91 15.82
N GLY A 433 8.35 -24.73 15.38
CA GLY A 433 9.30 -23.82 16.01
C GLY A 433 8.85 -22.36 15.91
N ALA A 434 8.95 -21.63 17.01
CA ALA A 434 8.60 -20.20 17.01
C ALA A 434 9.49 -19.42 16.04
N GLY A 435 8.88 -18.69 15.09
CA GLY A 435 9.59 -17.88 14.10
C GLY A 435 10.27 -18.68 12.98
N VAL A 436 9.88 -19.93 12.79
CA VAL A 436 10.44 -20.81 11.75
C VAL A 436 9.50 -20.86 10.54
N ASP A 437 10.07 -20.70 9.35
CA ASP A 437 9.31 -20.75 8.11
C ASP A 437 8.90 -22.20 7.76
N SER A 438 7.64 -22.37 7.38
CA SER A 438 7.05 -23.64 6.96
C SER A 438 7.54 -24.11 5.59
N VAL A 439 8.01 -23.18 4.75
CA VAL A 439 8.60 -23.45 3.44
C VAL A 439 9.86 -22.60 3.29
N VAL A 440 10.97 -23.21 2.87
CA VAL A 440 12.24 -22.53 2.64
C VAL A 440 12.84 -22.91 1.29
N VAL A 441 13.30 -21.93 0.53
CA VAL A 441 14.14 -22.14 -0.66
C VAL A 441 15.53 -21.57 -0.39
N GLN A 442 16.55 -22.43 -0.40
CA GLN A 442 17.95 -22.01 -0.30
C GLN A 442 18.58 -21.98 -1.69
N THR A 443 18.91 -20.78 -2.18
CA THR A 443 19.58 -20.56 -3.47
C THR A 443 20.84 -19.71 -3.30
N SER A 444 21.84 -19.92 -4.16
CA SER A 444 23.03 -19.05 -4.24
C SER A 444 22.85 -17.87 -5.21
N ASP A 445 21.71 -17.79 -5.89
CA ASP A 445 21.40 -16.77 -6.90
C ASP A 445 19.92 -16.36 -6.78
N GLU A 446 19.67 -15.30 -6.02
CA GLU A 446 18.35 -14.73 -5.76
C GLU A 446 17.72 -14.08 -7.00
N THR A 447 18.44 -13.97 -8.12
CA THR A 447 17.93 -13.40 -9.37
C THR A 447 17.19 -14.41 -10.25
N LYS A 448 17.25 -15.70 -9.92
CA LYS A 448 16.58 -16.77 -10.64
C LYS A 448 15.15 -16.98 -10.14
N GLU A 449 14.30 -17.52 -11.03
CA GLU A 449 12.97 -17.99 -10.62
C GLU A 449 13.09 -19.02 -9.48
N SER A 450 12.21 -18.91 -8.49
CA SER A 450 12.18 -19.79 -7.34
C SER A 450 11.97 -21.25 -7.76
N ARG A 451 12.60 -22.17 -7.02
CA ARG A 451 12.38 -23.63 -7.14
C ARG A 451 11.07 -24.11 -6.52
N MET A 452 10.30 -23.20 -5.94
CA MET A 452 9.02 -23.47 -5.30
C MET A 452 7.90 -22.68 -5.98
N GLU A 453 6.78 -23.37 -6.24
CA GLU A 453 5.56 -22.79 -6.79
C GLU A 453 4.33 -23.23 -5.97
N ILE A 454 3.62 -22.28 -5.36
CA ILE A 454 2.50 -22.56 -4.44
C ILE A 454 1.18 -22.04 -5.00
N SER A 455 0.19 -22.93 -5.13
CA SER A 455 -1.16 -22.62 -5.66
C SER A 455 -2.30 -23.14 -4.80
N GLY A 456 -2.00 -23.65 -3.59
CA GLY A 456 -2.98 -24.15 -2.64
C GLY A 456 -2.29 -24.64 -1.36
N GLY A 457 -3.09 -25.13 -0.40
CA GLY A 457 -2.63 -25.63 0.89
C GLY A 457 -2.75 -24.63 2.06
N THR A 458 -2.38 -25.11 3.25
CA THR A 458 -2.37 -24.37 4.51
C THR A 458 -0.99 -24.40 5.14
N PHE A 459 -0.49 -23.25 5.59
CA PHE A 459 0.89 -23.02 6.03
C PHE A 459 0.94 -22.42 7.43
N SER A 460 1.94 -22.78 8.23
CA SER A 460 2.15 -22.17 9.56
C SER A 460 2.96 -20.86 9.54
N SER A 461 3.42 -20.42 8.37
CA SER A 461 4.16 -19.17 8.16
C SER A 461 3.71 -18.47 6.87
N ASP A 462 4.12 -17.22 6.68
CA ASP A 462 3.92 -16.50 5.42
C ASP A 462 4.71 -17.19 4.28
N VAL A 463 4.08 -17.36 3.12
CA VAL A 463 4.67 -17.96 1.92
C VAL A 463 4.45 -17.10 0.66
N SER A 464 4.20 -15.80 0.85
CA SER A 464 3.85 -14.86 -0.22
C SER A 464 4.87 -14.83 -1.36
N ASP A 465 6.15 -15.03 -1.05
CA ASP A 465 7.26 -15.03 -2.02
C ASP A 465 7.23 -16.21 -3.01
N TYR A 466 6.45 -17.25 -2.70
CA TYR A 466 6.39 -18.49 -3.49
C TYR A 466 5.05 -18.70 -4.20
N LEU A 467 4.13 -17.74 -4.11
CA LEU A 467 2.80 -17.86 -4.72
C LEU A 467 2.86 -17.87 -6.24
N ALA A 468 2.15 -18.82 -6.84
CA ALA A 468 1.89 -18.84 -8.26
C ALA A 468 1.06 -17.62 -8.69
N LYS A 469 1.30 -17.12 -9.91
CA LYS A 469 0.52 -16.02 -10.48
C LYS A 469 -0.98 -16.35 -10.48
N GLY A 470 -1.80 -15.42 -10.01
CA GLY A 470 -3.25 -15.62 -9.92
C GLY A 470 -3.74 -16.15 -8.57
N PHE A 471 -2.87 -16.27 -7.57
CA PHE A 471 -3.21 -16.72 -6.21
C PHE A 471 -2.84 -15.68 -5.15
N SER A 472 -3.43 -15.80 -3.96
CA SER A 472 -3.22 -14.91 -2.82
C SER A 472 -3.16 -15.70 -1.52
N LEU A 473 -2.36 -15.19 -0.58
CA LEU A 473 -2.30 -15.69 0.79
C LEU A 473 -3.46 -15.13 1.62
N ILE A 474 -4.13 -15.98 2.38
CA ILE A 474 -5.25 -15.66 3.24
C ILE A 474 -4.88 -16.05 4.66
N ALA A 475 -4.79 -15.08 5.57
CA ALA A 475 -4.60 -15.36 6.99
C ALA A 475 -5.87 -15.98 7.59
N ASN A 476 -5.71 -17.11 8.27
CA ASN A 476 -6.77 -17.81 8.99
C ASN A 476 -6.85 -17.32 10.44
N SER A 477 -8.01 -17.51 11.08
CA SER A 477 -8.25 -17.08 12.46
C SER A 477 -7.40 -17.81 13.51
N ASP A 478 -6.83 -18.97 13.15
CA ASP A 478 -5.96 -19.78 14.02
C ASP A 478 -4.47 -19.40 13.91
N GLY A 479 -4.14 -18.38 13.12
CA GLY A 479 -2.77 -17.92 12.90
C GLY A 479 -2.03 -18.63 11.76
N THR A 480 -2.68 -19.57 11.06
CA THR A 480 -2.14 -20.17 9.83
C THR A 480 -2.49 -19.34 8.59
N PHE A 481 -1.95 -19.72 7.43
CA PHE A 481 -2.20 -19.08 6.15
C PHE A 481 -2.71 -20.08 5.11
N GLY A 482 -3.85 -19.81 4.49
CA GLY A 482 -4.36 -20.55 3.33
C GLY A 482 -3.95 -19.88 2.02
N VAL A 483 -3.90 -20.65 0.93
CA VAL A 483 -3.71 -20.10 -0.43
C VAL A 483 -4.97 -20.32 -1.26
N ASP A 484 -5.48 -19.25 -1.87
CA ASP A 484 -6.67 -19.30 -2.72
C ASP A 484 -6.47 -18.49 -4.01
N ARG A 485 -7.29 -18.79 -5.01
CA ARG A 485 -7.27 -18.10 -6.30
C ARG A 485 -7.77 -16.66 -6.14
N LEU A 486 -7.12 -15.75 -6.85
CA LEU A 486 -7.54 -14.35 -6.93
C LEU A 486 -8.95 -14.25 -7.52
N ASN A 487 -9.80 -13.52 -6.82
CA ASN A 487 -11.19 -13.26 -7.14
C ASN A 487 -11.59 -11.87 -6.59
N ALA A 488 -12.84 -11.46 -6.83
CA ALA A 488 -13.33 -10.15 -6.42
C ALA A 488 -13.23 -9.87 -4.91
N GLY A 489 -13.22 -10.91 -4.05
CA GLY A 489 -13.17 -10.76 -2.60
C GLY A 489 -11.77 -10.63 -2.01
N ASN A 490 -10.72 -11.08 -2.72
CA ASN A 490 -9.34 -11.07 -2.19
C ASN A 490 -8.34 -10.26 -3.05
N ALA A 491 -8.65 -9.94 -4.31
CA ALA A 491 -7.77 -9.20 -5.19
C ALA A 491 -7.65 -7.70 -4.84
N ALA A 492 -6.54 -7.08 -5.25
CA ALA A 492 -6.33 -5.64 -5.15
C ALA A 492 -7.07 -4.88 -6.25
N ALA A 493 -6.96 -5.37 -7.48
CA ALA A 493 -7.55 -4.74 -8.65
C ALA A 493 -7.91 -5.76 -9.73
N VAL A 494 -8.76 -5.33 -10.66
CA VAL A 494 -9.13 -6.09 -11.85
C VAL A 494 -8.90 -5.27 -13.11
N VAL A 495 -8.36 -5.92 -14.14
CA VAL A 495 -8.15 -5.35 -15.47
C VAL A 495 -8.69 -6.33 -16.51
N ASN A 496 -9.66 -5.89 -17.32
CA ASN A 496 -10.26 -6.71 -18.37
C ASN A 496 -10.69 -8.13 -17.92
N GLY A 497 -11.25 -8.24 -16.70
CA GLY A 497 -11.69 -9.51 -16.10
C GLY A 497 -10.60 -10.37 -15.43
N THR A 498 -9.33 -9.96 -15.52
CA THR A 498 -8.21 -10.62 -14.81
C THR A 498 -7.98 -9.96 -13.46
N TYR A 499 -7.92 -10.74 -12.39
CA TYR A 499 -7.67 -10.27 -11.03
C TYR A 499 -6.18 -10.25 -10.69
N TYR A 500 -5.73 -9.22 -9.97
CA TYR A 500 -4.34 -9.00 -9.59
C TYR A 500 -4.19 -8.84 -8.07
N GLY A 501 -3.11 -9.39 -7.51
CA GLY A 501 -2.84 -9.35 -6.07
C GLY A 501 -2.37 -7.98 -5.60
N THR A 502 -1.73 -7.20 -6.48
CA THR A 502 -1.24 -5.85 -6.20
C THR A 502 -1.70 -4.83 -7.25
N LEU A 503 -1.72 -3.54 -6.88
CA LEU A 503 -2.01 -2.46 -7.81
C LEU A 503 -0.92 -2.31 -8.89
N ALA A 504 0.35 -2.50 -8.53
CA ALA A 504 1.47 -2.39 -9.45
C ALA A 504 1.39 -3.43 -10.58
N GLU A 505 1.05 -4.68 -10.28
CA GLU A 505 0.83 -5.72 -11.30
C GLU A 505 -0.34 -5.38 -12.21
N ALA A 506 -1.45 -4.89 -11.65
CA ALA A 506 -2.62 -4.49 -12.44
C ALA A 506 -2.29 -3.35 -13.40
N ILE A 507 -1.61 -2.30 -12.92
CA ILE A 507 -1.18 -1.17 -13.75
C ILE A 507 -0.15 -1.61 -14.80
N GLY A 508 0.82 -2.46 -14.42
CA GLY A 508 1.83 -2.99 -15.36
C GLY A 508 1.26 -3.89 -16.46
N ALA A 509 0.12 -4.54 -16.21
CA ALA A 509 -0.58 -5.36 -17.20
C ALA A 509 -1.57 -4.57 -18.07
N ALA A 510 -1.99 -3.38 -17.63
CA ALA A 510 -2.99 -2.58 -18.32
C ALA A 510 -2.44 -1.94 -19.60
N GLN A 511 -3.25 -1.97 -20.65
CA GLN A 511 -2.97 -1.34 -21.95
C GLN A 511 -3.72 -0.01 -22.08
N ASP A 512 -3.34 0.79 -23.08
CA ASP A 512 -4.01 2.06 -23.41
C ASP A 512 -5.53 1.87 -23.56
N GLY A 513 -6.29 2.76 -22.93
CA GLY A 513 -7.75 2.78 -22.90
C GLY A 513 -8.40 1.80 -21.90
N GLN A 514 -7.62 0.95 -21.23
CA GLN A 514 -8.17 0.01 -20.26
C GLN A 514 -8.45 0.66 -18.89
N THR A 515 -9.35 0.03 -18.13
CA THR A 515 -9.66 0.42 -16.75
C THR A 515 -8.99 -0.53 -15.78
N VAL A 516 -8.24 0.03 -14.83
CA VAL A 516 -7.78 -0.63 -13.61
C VAL A 516 -8.77 -0.29 -12.51
N ALA A 517 -9.63 -1.23 -12.13
CA ALA A 517 -10.61 -1.04 -11.07
C ALA A 517 -10.06 -1.61 -9.76
N VAL A 518 -9.89 -0.74 -8.76
CA VAL A 518 -9.50 -1.12 -7.39
C VAL A 518 -10.70 -1.75 -6.68
N LEU A 519 -10.48 -2.85 -5.97
CA LEU A 519 -11.54 -3.69 -5.40
C LEU A 519 -11.65 -3.64 -3.87
N LYS A 520 -10.67 -3.03 -3.21
CA LYS A 520 -10.63 -2.86 -1.75
C LYS A 520 -9.70 -1.72 -1.38
N ASP A 521 -9.86 -1.23 -0.15
CA ASP A 521 -8.84 -0.40 0.47
C ASP A 521 -7.51 -1.16 0.52
N LEU A 522 -6.44 -0.53 0.05
CA LEU A 522 -5.13 -1.19 0.00
C LEU A 522 -3.99 -0.21 0.17
N ALA A 523 -2.88 -0.75 0.67
CA ALA A 523 -1.62 -0.06 0.75
C ALA A 523 -0.75 -0.43 -0.47
N THR A 524 -0.08 0.55 -1.09
CA THR A 524 0.75 0.33 -2.27
C THR A 524 2.08 1.06 -2.16
N ALA A 525 3.16 0.46 -2.68
CA ALA A 525 4.37 1.21 -3.02
C ALA A 525 4.09 2.21 -4.16
N PRO A 526 4.98 3.18 -4.40
CA PRO A 526 4.88 4.06 -5.56
C PRO A 526 4.70 3.29 -6.89
N VAL A 527 3.83 3.79 -7.77
CA VAL A 527 3.53 3.18 -9.06
C VAL A 527 3.66 4.20 -10.19
N THR A 528 4.36 3.80 -11.25
CA THR A 528 4.53 4.59 -12.47
C THR A 528 3.85 3.89 -13.65
N THR A 529 3.22 4.66 -14.52
CA THR A 529 2.71 4.18 -15.80
C THR A 529 3.05 5.14 -16.96
N SER A 530 3.24 4.56 -18.13
CA SER A 530 3.30 5.28 -19.41
C SER A 530 2.08 4.98 -20.29
N ALA A 531 1.21 4.06 -19.87
CA ALA A 531 -0.02 3.70 -20.56
C ALA A 531 -1.16 4.67 -20.18
N GLY A 532 -1.99 5.02 -21.17
CA GLY A 532 -3.18 5.82 -20.98
C GLY A 532 -4.32 5.01 -20.37
N ILE A 533 -4.35 4.87 -19.04
CA ILE A 533 -5.32 4.04 -18.31
C ILE A 533 -6.35 4.86 -17.54
N THR A 534 -7.53 4.29 -17.30
CA THR A 534 -8.44 4.76 -16.26
C THR A 534 -8.16 4.01 -14.97
N LEU A 535 -7.65 4.70 -13.94
CA LEU A 535 -7.58 4.20 -12.57
C LEU A 535 -8.88 4.56 -11.84
N ASP A 536 -9.77 3.59 -11.71
CA ASP A 536 -11.04 3.72 -10.99
C ASP A 536 -10.87 3.15 -9.58
N LEU A 537 -10.88 4.01 -8.57
CA LEU A 537 -10.68 3.59 -7.17
C LEU A 537 -11.95 2.95 -6.58
N GLY A 538 -13.09 2.96 -7.28
CA GLY A 538 -14.30 2.21 -6.86
C GLY A 538 -14.93 2.65 -5.52
N GLY A 539 -14.58 3.83 -5.02
CA GLY A 539 -14.93 4.34 -3.70
C GLY A 539 -13.95 3.94 -2.59
N HIS A 540 -12.87 3.24 -2.93
CA HIS A 540 -11.88 2.75 -1.97
C HIS A 540 -10.76 3.76 -1.69
N THR A 541 -10.06 3.54 -0.58
CA THR A 541 -8.88 4.31 -0.17
C THR A 541 -7.59 3.62 -0.59
N LEU A 542 -6.79 4.30 -1.42
CA LEU A 542 -5.43 3.91 -1.75
C LEU A 542 -4.43 4.62 -0.83
N ARG A 543 -3.70 3.86 -0.01
CA ARG A 543 -2.64 4.39 0.86
C ARG A 543 -1.28 4.15 0.22
N ILE A 544 -0.57 5.21 -0.12
CA ILE A 544 0.78 5.10 -0.67
C ILE A 544 1.74 4.95 0.51
N VAL A 545 2.31 3.75 0.64
CA VAL A 545 3.19 3.34 1.74
C VAL A 545 4.55 2.97 1.19
N SER A 546 5.57 2.95 2.05
CA SER A 546 6.99 2.66 1.75
C SER A 546 7.79 3.80 1.12
N ASP A 547 8.94 4.10 1.72
CA ASP A 547 9.96 5.00 1.18
C ASP A 547 10.88 4.20 0.26
N THR A 548 10.62 4.19 -1.04
CA THR A 548 11.69 3.85 -1.99
C THR A 548 12.65 5.03 -2.03
N SER A 549 13.86 4.86 -1.46
CA SER A 549 14.86 5.92 -1.38
C SER A 549 15.07 6.60 -2.74
N GLY A 550 14.75 7.89 -2.83
CA GLY A 550 14.92 8.70 -4.04
C GLY A 550 13.67 8.88 -4.93
N VAL A 551 12.52 8.27 -4.59
CA VAL A 551 11.26 8.44 -5.33
C VAL A 551 10.35 9.44 -4.63
N ALA A 552 10.15 10.61 -5.23
CA ALA A 552 9.30 11.67 -4.69
C ALA A 552 7.79 11.40 -4.89
N TYR A 553 7.42 10.72 -5.98
CA TYR A 553 6.01 10.53 -6.38
C TYR A 553 5.42 9.24 -5.84
N GLY A 554 4.11 9.24 -5.63
CA GLY A 554 3.32 8.09 -5.24
C GLY A 554 2.70 7.44 -6.47
N LEU A 555 1.83 8.16 -7.19
CA LEU A 555 1.36 7.79 -8.52
C LEU A 555 2.04 8.67 -9.57
N GLN A 556 2.57 8.09 -10.64
CA GLN A 556 3.18 8.84 -11.73
C GLN A 556 2.65 8.42 -13.11
N PHE A 557 2.18 9.40 -13.88
CA PHE A 557 1.87 9.25 -15.30
C PHE A 557 2.93 9.99 -16.13
N THR A 558 3.59 9.27 -17.03
CA THR A 558 4.71 9.80 -17.85
C THR A 558 4.36 9.98 -19.33
N ALA A 559 3.33 9.29 -19.82
CA ALA A 559 2.78 9.37 -21.15
C ALA A 559 1.31 8.90 -21.15
N GLY A 560 0.68 8.92 -22.33
CA GLY A 560 -0.70 8.44 -22.52
C GLY A 560 -1.76 9.42 -22.02
N THR A 561 -3.03 9.09 -22.27
CA THR A 561 -4.19 9.83 -21.75
C THR A 561 -4.85 9.00 -20.65
N GLY A 562 -4.73 9.44 -19.40
CA GLY A 562 -5.21 8.73 -18.22
C GLY A 562 -6.37 9.44 -17.50
N VAL A 563 -7.06 8.68 -16.65
CA VAL A 563 -8.10 9.20 -15.75
C VAL A 563 -7.88 8.62 -14.36
N VAL A 564 -7.99 9.42 -13.30
CA VAL A 564 -8.03 8.94 -11.91
C VAL A 564 -9.34 9.38 -11.28
N LYS A 565 -10.15 8.44 -10.76
CA LYS A 565 -11.49 8.77 -10.30
C LYS A 565 -12.00 7.89 -9.16
N ASN A 566 -13.09 8.35 -8.53
CA ASN A 566 -13.95 7.61 -7.62
C ASN A 566 -13.24 7.04 -6.38
N GLY A 567 -12.71 7.86 -5.48
CA GLY A 567 -12.13 7.34 -4.23
C GLY A 567 -11.17 8.31 -3.57
N THR A 568 -10.28 7.80 -2.72
CA THR A 568 -9.31 8.62 -1.98
C THR A 568 -7.90 8.08 -2.15
N VAL A 569 -6.94 8.95 -2.41
CA VAL A 569 -5.50 8.65 -2.44
C VAL A 569 -4.83 9.42 -1.32
N ILE A 570 -4.17 8.70 -0.40
CA ILE A 570 -3.45 9.29 0.72
C ILE A 570 -1.98 8.92 0.60
N ASP A 571 -1.12 9.93 0.51
CA ASP A 571 0.33 9.74 0.57
C ASP A 571 0.80 9.71 2.03
N MET A 572 0.96 8.50 2.57
CA MET A 572 1.33 8.27 3.97
C MET A 572 2.83 8.51 4.22
N ARG A 573 3.65 8.69 3.18
CA ARG A 573 5.11 8.75 3.32
C ARG A 573 5.58 9.99 4.08
N GLY A 574 4.80 11.08 4.07
CA GLY A 574 5.10 12.27 4.85
C GLY A 574 4.81 12.12 6.35
N GLU A 575 3.99 11.14 6.76
CA GLU A 575 3.51 11.00 8.14
C GLU A 575 4.66 10.84 9.13
N GLY A 576 4.66 11.64 10.18
CA GLY A 576 5.65 11.55 11.25
C GLY A 576 6.99 12.22 10.95
N LYS A 577 7.21 12.72 9.72
CA LYS A 577 8.53 13.18 9.25
C LYS A 577 8.66 14.69 9.22
N THR A 578 9.87 15.18 9.47
CA THR A 578 10.14 16.63 9.51
C THR A 578 9.87 17.31 8.17
N ALA A 579 10.33 16.68 7.08
CA ALA A 579 10.26 17.17 5.72
C ALA A 579 10.56 16.05 4.71
N GLN A 580 9.71 15.83 3.71
CA GLN A 580 10.03 15.00 2.54
C GLN A 580 9.31 15.58 1.32
N ASN A 581 10.00 15.81 0.20
CA ASN A 581 9.37 16.24 -1.06
C ASN A 581 8.50 15.12 -1.67
N VAL A 582 7.40 14.75 -0.98
CA VAL A 582 6.45 13.72 -1.38
C VAL A 582 5.35 14.34 -2.24
N ILE A 583 4.91 13.58 -3.24
CA ILE A 583 3.94 13.97 -4.24
C ILE A 583 2.93 12.84 -4.40
N ALA A 584 1.66 13.03 -4.06
CA ALA A 584 0.67 11.96 -4.16
C ALA A 584 0.40 11.57 -5.63
N LEU A 585 0.23 12.57 -6.51
CA LEU A 585 0.10 12.39 -7.95
C LEU A 585 1.08 13.27 -8.73
N ASN A 586 1.87 12.67 -9.61
CA ASN A 586 2.74 13.36 -10.56
C ASN A 586 2.29 13.11 -12.00
N VAL A 587 2.12 14.18 -12.78
CA VAL A 587 1.80 14.13 -14.21
C VAL A 587 2.91 14.82 -14.98
N THR A 588 3.65 14.05 -15.78
CA THR A 588 4.89 14.53 -16.41
C THR A 588 5.02 14.08 -17.86
N GLY A 589 5.99 14.64 -18.58
CA GLY A 589 6.30 14.28 -19.95
C GLY A 589 5.16 14.57 -20.90
N THR A 590 4.67 13.55 -21.61
CA THR A 590 3.57 13.69 -22.59
C THR A 590 2.22 13.24 -22.02
N ALA A 591 2.16 12.94 -20.72
CA ALA A 591 0.94 12.48 -20.07
C ALA A 591 -0.16 13.55 -20.08
N LYS A 592 -1.40 13.10 -20.29
CA LYS A 592 -2.61 13.90 -20.13
C LYS A 592 -3.52 13.20 -19.14
N VAL A 593 -3.72 13.76 -17.95
CA VAL A 593 -4.52 13.12 -16.89
C VAL A 593 -5.71 13.99 -16.55
N THR A 594 -6.88 13.35 -16.44
CA THR A 594 -8.09 13.97 -15.88
C THR A 594 -8.42 13.34 -14.53
N THR A 595 -8.82 14.14 -13.56
CA THR A 595 -9.28 13.69 -12.24
C THR A 595 -10.76 14.04 -12.06
N SER A 596 -11.54 13.16 -11.43
CA SER A 596 -12.98 13.40 -11.18
C SER A 596 -13.47 12.58 -9.99
N SER A 597 -14.28 13.15 -9.11
CA SER A 597 -14.82 12.46 -7.92
C SER A 597 -13.74 11.73 -7.10
N VAL A 598 -12.59 12.35 -6.92
CA VAL A 598 -11.43 11.76 -6.24
C VAL A 598 -10.82 12.77 -5.27
N GLU A 599 -10.42 12.29 -4.09
CA GLU A 599 -9.71 13.09 -3.11
C GLU A 599 -8.24 12.69 -3.04
N PHE A 600 -7.33 13.65 -3.08
CA PHE A 600 -5.91 13.45 -2.83
C PHE A 600 -5.48 14.16 -1.55
N GLN A 601 -4.72 13.44 -0.73
CA GLN A 601 -4.24 13.91 0.56
C GLN A 601 -2.73 13.68 0.71
N THR A 602 -2.04 14.65 1.31
CA THR A 602 -0.64 14.49 1.75
C THR A 602 -0.44 15.16 3.09
N TYR A 603 0.53 14.69 3.88
CA TYR A 603 0.85 15.32 5.15
C TYR A 603 1.58 16.66 4.95
N GLN A 604 1.31 17.63 5.81
CA GLN A 604 2.08 18.88 5.91
C GLN A 604 3.54 18.59 6.30
N PRO A 605 4.50 19.46 5.98
CA PRO A 605 5.79 19.47 6.67
C PRO A 605 5.58 19.72 8.18
N ARG A 606 6.46 19.21 9.05
CA ARG A 606 6.35 19.45 10.51
C ARG A 606 6.76 20.83 10.95
N THR A 607 7.68 21.47 10.23
CA THR A 607 8.30 22.71 10.69
C THR A 607 8.59 23.66 9.54
N LEU A 608 8.63 24.95 9.84
CA LEU A 608 9.13 26.01 8.96
C LEU A 608 10.63 25.85 8.59
N ALA A 609 11.38 24.99 9.27
CA ALA A 609 12.81 24.76 8.96
C ALA A 609 13.00 23.81 7.76
N SER A 610 11.93 23.18 7.27
CA SER A 610 11.98 22.32 6.09
C SER A 610 12.40 23.10 4.84
N PRO A 611 13.44 22.65 4.10
CA PRO A 611 13.76 23.22 2.79
C PRO A 611 12.83 22.72 1.67
N TYR A 612 11.93 21.78 1.95
CA TYR A 612 11.09 21.12 0.94
C TYR A 612 9.60 21.19 1.30
N TYR A 613 8.78 21.43 0.29
CA TYR A 613 7.33 21.32 0.39
C TYR A 613 6.87 19.92 0.02
N ASN A 614 5.93 19.41 0.81
CA ASN A 614 5.11 18.27 0.39
C ASN A 614 4.05 18.81 -0.58
N LYS A 615 3.67 18.02 -1.58
CA LYS A 615 2.73 18.42 -2.64
C LYS A 615 1.63 17.39 -2.75
N VAL A 616 0.38 17.84 -2.84
CA VAL A 616 -0.72 16.92 -3.13
C VAL A 616 -0.60 16.44 -4.58
N VAL A 617 -0.45 17.38 -5.51
CA VAL A 617 -0.26 17.08 -6.94
C VAL A 617 0.89 17.90 -7.53
N GLU A 618 1.64 17.30 -8.46
CA GLU A 618 2.62 17.99 -9.28
C GLU A 618 2.37 17.73 -10.77
N VAL A 619 2.43 18.79 -11.58
CA VAL A 619 2.44 18.72 -13.05
C VAL A 619 3.76 19.30 -13.53
N SER A 620 4.53 18.54 -14.29
CA SER A 620 5.89 18.93 -14.69
C SER A 620 6.24 18.56 -16.14
N ASP A 621 7.29 19.19 -16.67
CA ASP A 621 7.99 18.78 -17.89
C ASP A 621 7.08 18.41 -19.10
N GLY A 622 6.04 19.22 -19.35
CA GLY A 622 5.13 19.10 -20.50
C GLY A 622 3.82 18.36 -20.21
N GLY A 623 3.67 17.82 -19.00
CA GLY A 623 2.46 17.12 -18.56
C GLY A 623 1.22 18.02 -18.60
N THR A 624 0.05 17.42 -18.82
CA THR A 624 -1.24 18.10 -18.81
C THR A 624 -2.16 17.47 -17.76
N LEU A 625 -2.65 18.27 -16.82
CA LEU A 625 -3.61 17.85 -15.80
C LEU A 625 -4.91 18.64 -15.91
N THR A 626 -6.03 17.93 -15.86
CA THR A 626 -7.36 18.52 -15.72
C THR A 626 -8.00 18.06 -14.41
N LEU A 627 -8.40 19.00 -13.57
CA LEU A 627 -9.18 18.76 -12.36
C LEU A 627 -10.65 19.03 -12.68
N ASP A 628 -11.47 17.97 -12.72
CA ASP A 628 -12.92 18.05 -12.94
C ASP A 628 -13.70 17.91 -11.62
N ALA A 629 -15.02 18.10 -11.74
CA ALA A 629 -15.97 18.08 -10.63
C ALA A 629 -15.79 16.89 -9.66
N GLY A 630 -15.85 17.20 -8.37
CA GLY A 630 -15.64 16.24 -7.29
C GLY A 630 -14.18 15.93 -7.00
N THR A 631 -13.23 16.58 -7.68
CA THR A 631 -11.82 16.50 -7.30
C THR A 631 -11.54 17.37 -6.08
N VAL A 632 -10.92 16.78 -5.06
CA VAL A 632 -10.57 17.45 -3.80
C VAL A 632 -9.09 17.27 -3.50
N LEU A 633 -8.37 18.36 -3.26
CA LEU A 633 -6.96 18.34 -2.85
C LEU A 633 -6.84 18.95 -1.46
N ARG A 634 -6.28 18.20 -0.51
CA ARG A 634 -6.10 18.66 0.88
C ARG A 634 -4.78 18.22 1.46
N ASP A 635 -4.33 18.92 2.49
CA ASP A 635 -3.24 18.47 3.34
C ASP A 635 -3.74 17.96 4.70
N LEU A 636 -2.93 17.10 5.31
CA LEU A 636 -3.18 16.50 6.61
C LEU A 636 -2.21 17.07 7.65
N PRO A 637 -2.67 17.39 8.87
CA PRO A 637 -1.79 17.78 9.96
C PRO A 637 -0.69 16.73 10.21
N ASN A 638 0.54 17.16 10.48
CA ASN A 638 1.69 16.27 10.64
C ASN A 638 2.47 16.54 11.93
N GLY A 639 1.83 16.76 13.06
CA GLY A 639 2.50 17.18 14.29
C GLY A 639 1.48 17.51 15.37
N ASP A 640 1.94 18.03 16.50
CA ASP A 640 1.04 18.62 17.49
C ASP A 640 0.49 19.96 16.94
N ASP A 641 -0.72 20.35 17.35
CA ASP A 641 -1.44 21.54 16.85
C ASP A 641 -0.70 22.88 17.01
N ASN A 642 0.47 22.90 17.66
CA ASN A 642 1.25 24.10 17.97
C ASN A 642 2.52 24.30 17.11
N ASP A 643 2.88 23.33 16.26
CA ASP A 643 4.07 23.46 15.40
C ASP A 643 3.76 24.36 14.19
N GLU A 644 4.47 25.47 14.05
CA GLU A 644 4.37 26.33 12.85
C GLU A 644 4.89 25.58 11.61
N THR A 645 4.07 25.54 10.56
CA THR A 645 4.37 24.92 9.28
C THR A 645 3.87 25.77 8.12
N TYR A 646 4.51 25.67 6.96
CA TYR A 646 4.02 26.31 5.74
C TYR A 646 2.84 25.56 5.12
N GLY A 647 2.48 24.39 5.65
CA GLY A 647 1.50 23.49 5.03
C GLY A 647 2.02 22.81 3.75
N ALA A 648 1.18 21.99 3.13
CA ALA A 648 1.51 21.43 1.81
C ALA A 648 1.08 22.37 0.67
N ILE A 649 1.59 22.11 -0.53
CA ILE A 649 1.12 22.75 -1.77
C ILE A 649 0.01 21.90 -2.37
N GLY A 650 -1.11 22.52 -2.76
CA GLY A 650 -2.19 21.84 -3.49
C GLY A 650 -1.72 21.32 -4.84
N VAL A 651 -1.41 22.23 -5.77
CA VAL A 651 -0.83 21.90 -7.07
C VAL A 651 0.50 22.63 -7.28
N SER A 652 1.58 21.87 -7.45
CA SER A 652 2.84 22.40 -7.94
C SER A 652 2.89 22.29 -9.47
N ILE A 653 3.19 23.38 -10.17
CA ILE A 653 3.34 23.38 -11.62
C ILE A 653 4.74 23.82 -12.04
N MET A 654 5.43 22.96 -12.79
CA MET A 654 6.79 23.21 -13.28
C MET A 654 6.83 23.11 -14.80
N GLY A 655 7.11 24.23 -15.46
CA GLY A 655 7.14 24.28 -16.90
C GLY A 655 8.33 23.54 -17.56
N ALA A 656 8.16 23.18 -18.83
CA ALA A 656 9.14 22.47 -19.64
C ALA A 656 10.14 23.41 -20.34
N GLY A 657 11.10 22.86 -21.09
CA GLY A 657 11.93 23.66 -21.99
C GLY A 657 11.09 24.40 -23.05
N GLU A 658 11.59 25.52 -23.57
CA GLU A 658 10.84 26.36 -24.54
C GLU A 658 10.47 25.65 -25.85
N GLU A 659 11.22 24.60 -26.24
CA GLU A 659 10.93 23.79 -27.43
C GLU A 659 9.87 22.69 -27.17
N SER A 660 9.47 22.47 -25.91
CA SER A 660 8.50 21.45 -25.51
C SER A 660 7.08 22.02 -25.45
N ALA A 661 6.09 21.12 -25.50
CA ALA A 661 4.72 21.50 -25.17
C ALA A 661 4.66 22.11 -23.75
N PRO A 662 3.79 23.11 -23.52
CA PRO A 662 3.68 23.73 -22.20
C PRO A 662 3.16 22.74 -21.16
N THR A 663 3.73 22.80 -19.96
CA THR A 663 3.12 22.13 -18.80
C THR A 663 1.78 22.81 -18.51
N THR A 664 0.69 22.04 -18.55
CA THR A 664 -0.67 22.60 -18.56
C THR A 664 -1.49 22.11 -17.36
N LEU A 665 -2.12 23.04 -16.64
CA LEU A 665 -3.11 22.77 -15.61
C LEU A 665 -4.44 23.39 -16.02
N THR A 666 -5.52 22.62 -15.95
CA THR A 666 -6.89 23.13 -16.09
C THR A 666 -7.69 22.77 -14.85
N VAL A 667 -8.33 23.77 -14.24
CA VAL A 667 -9.20 23.60 -13.06
C VAL A 667 -10.62 23.98 -13.45
N ASN A 668 -11.53 23.01 -13.41
CA ASN A 668 -12.93 23.19 -13.77
C ASN A 668 -13.83 23.33 -12.53
N GLU A 669 -15.05 23.79 -12.76
CA GLU A 669 -16.08 23.93 -11.73
C GLU A 669 -16.32 22.60 -10.97
N GLY A 670 -16.60 22.70 -9.67
CA GLY A 670 -16.76 21.56 -8.78
C GLY A 670 -15.45 20.97 -8.24
N THR A 671 -14.30 21.56 -8.56
CA THR A 671 -13.00 21.26 -7.92
C THR A 671 -12.84 22.04 -6.62
N ARG A 672 -12.22 21.42 -5.60
CA ARG A 672 -11.85 22.09 -4.34
C ARG A 672 -10.38 21.82 -3.98
N ILE A 673 -9.61 22.86 -3.81
CA ILE A 673 -8.20 22.82 -3.35
C ILE A 673 -8.12 23.62 -2.06
N GLU A 674 -7.74 22.97 -0.96
CA GLU A 674 -7.59 23.62 0.34
C GLU A 674 -6.33 23.08 1.02
N THR A 675 -5.29 23.90 1.07
CA THR A 675 -3.99 23.51 1.61
C THR A 675 -3.34 24.66 2.38
N GLY A 676 -2.47 24.37 3.34
CA GLY A 676 -1.81 25.40 4.16
C GLY A 676 -1.00 26.43 3.38
N SER A 677 -0.21 25.97 2.39
CA SER A 677 0.67 26.84 1.60
C SER A 677 -0.09 27.59 0.50
N ALA A 678 0.27 27.36 -0.76
CA ALA A 678 -0.50 27.83 -1.90
C ALA A 678 -1.40 26.74 -2.48
N ALA A 679 -2.62 27.10 -2.86
CA ALA A 679 -3.48 26.19 -3.62
C ALA A 679 -2.83 25.84 -4.97
N ILE A 680 -2.23 26.82 -5.65
CA ILE A 680 -1.39 26.60 -6.83
C ILE A 680 -0.05 27.33 -6.67
N MET A 681 1.05 26.61 -6.81
CA MET A 681 2.40 27.15 -6.74
C MET A 681 3.21 26.83 -7.99
N GLY A 682 3.69 27.88 -8.67
CA GLY A 682 4.65 27.77 -9.75
C GLY A 682 6.11 27.81 -9.28
N ASN A 683 7.06 27.82 -10.22
CA ASN A 683 8.49 27.88 -9.92
C ASN A 683 9.24 28.81 -10.86
N GLY A 684 9.87 29.86 -10.32
CA GLY A 684 10.54 30.92 -11.08
C GLY A 684 11.73 30.47 -11.94
N THR A 685 12.16 29.21 -11.86
CA THR A 685 13.21 28.61 -12.71
C THR A 685 12.66 27.67 -13.78
N LYS A 686 11.33 27.45 -13.80
CA LYS A 686 10.64 26.47 -14.67
C LYS A 686 9.52 27.16 -15.45
N HIS A 687 9.88 27.68 -16.62
CA HIS A 687 8.99 28.46 -17.51
C HIS A 687 8.22 27.59 -18.50
N ASN A 688 7.37 28.20 -19.34
CA ASN A 688 6.52 27.50 -20.32
C ASN A 688 5.39 26.72 -19.63
N THR A 689 4.57 27.45 -18.87
CA THR A 689 3.36 26.91 -18.20
C THR A 689 2.09 27.54 -18.77
N VAL A 690 1.00 26.79 -18.76
CA VAL A 690 -0.36 27.28 -19.05
C VAL A 690 -1.28 26.82 -17.93
N ILE A 691 -1.90 27.77 -17.23
CA ILE A 691 -2.83 27.51 -16.12
C ILE A 691 -4.18 28.11 -16.51
N ASN A 692 -5.20 27.28 -16.62
CA ASN A 692 -6.57 27.69 -16.93
C ASN A 692 -7.47 27.42 -15.72
N ILE A 693 -8.06 28.47 -15.15
CA ILE A 693 -9.02 28.39 -14.05
C ILE A 693 -10.39 28.78 -14.59
N ASN A 694 -11.24 27.78 -14.78
CA ASN A 694 -12.60 27.94 -15.28
C ASN A 694 -13.62 28.00 -14.14
N GLY A 695 -13.25 27.55 -12.94
CA GLY A 695 -14.12 27.50 -11.77
C GLY A 695 -13.43 26.86 -10.56
N GLY A 696 -14.23 26.48 -9.57
CA GLY A 696 -13.77 25.78 -8.36
C GLY A 696 -13.45 26.70 -7.18
N GLU A 697 -13.12 26.07 -6.05
CA GLU A 697 -12.70 26.73 -4.81
C GLU A 697 -11.23 26.46 -4.55
N LEU A 698 -10.40 27.51 -4.56
CA LEU A 698 -8.95 27.41 -4.43
C LEU A 698 -8.51 28.24 -3.23
N THR A 699 -8.11 27.58 -2.15
CA THR A 699 -7.76 28.20 -0.87
C THR A 699 -6.36 27.80 -0.43
N GLY A 700 -5.47 28.77 -0.36
CA GLY A 700 -4.25 28.68 0.46
C GLY A 700 -4.56 29.25 1.83
N THR A 701 -4.72 28.42 2.86
CA THR A 701 -5.30 28.87 4.15
C THR A 701 -4.39 29.86 4.86
N ASP A 702 -3.09 29.61 4.85
CA ASP A 702 -2.07 30.44 5.49
C ASP A 702 -1.18 31.16 4.46
N GLY A 703 -1.20 30.73 3.20
CA GLY A 703 -0.42 31.31 2.11
C GLY A 703 -1.27 31.99 1.03
N TYR A 704 -1.15 31.50 -0.20
CA TYR A 704 -1.61 32.19 -1.42
C TYR A 704 -2.67 31.37 -2.14
N ALA A 705 -3.65 32.00 -2.80
CA ALA A 705 -4.48 31.22 -3.72
C ALA A 705 -3.62 30.76 -4.91
N ILE A 706 -2.86 31.69 -5.51
CA ILE A 706 -1.92 31.39 -6.59
C ILE A 706 -0.61 32.17 -6.41
N TYR A 707 0.51 31.46 -6.45
CA TYR A 707 1.84 32.05 -6.61
C TYR A 707 2.40 31.71 -8.00
N HIS A 708 2.59 32.71 -8.86
CA HIS A 708 3.00 32.57 -10.26
C HIS A 708 4.32 33.31 -10.55
N PRO A 709 5.48 32.74 -10.19
CA PRO A 709 6.79 33.36 -10.40
C PRO A 709 7.40 33.13 -11.80
N GLN A 710 6.88 32.19 -12.57
CA GLN A 710 7.44 31.76 -13.85
C GLN A 710 6.89 32.54 -15.04
N SER A 711 7.61 32.51 -16.17
CA SER A 711 7.01 32.88 -17.46
C SER A 711 6.05 31.78 -17.92
N GLY A 712 4.82 32.17 -18.24
CA GLY A 712 3.72 31.30 -18.65
C GLY A 712 2.42 32.11 -18.81
N GLU A 713 1.33 31.43 -19.14
CA GLU A 713 0.00 32.02 -19.17
C GLU A 713 -0.85 31.54 -17.98
N LEU A 714 -1.47 32.48 -17.28
CA LEU A 714 -2.47 32.27 -16.25
C LEU A 714 -3.79 32.87 -16.74
N ASN A 715 -4.73 32.02 -17.13
CA ASN A 715 -6.04 32.39 -17.65
C ASN A 715 -7.11 32.08 -16.60
N ILE A 716 -7.88 33.08 -16.20
CA ILE A 716 -8.91 32.95 -15.17
C ILE A 716 -10.22 33.50 -15.74
N THR A 717 -11.25 32.65 -15.76
CA THR A 717 -12.59 33.00 -16.25
C THR A 717 -13.68 32.84 -15.18
N GLY A 718 -13.41 32.08 -14.12
CA GLY A 718 -14.34 31.86 -13.01
C GLY A 718 -13.64 31.29 -11.77
N GLY A 719 -14.41 31.01 -10.72
CA GLY A 719 -13.94 30.38 -9.48
C GLY A 719 -13.78 31.34 -8.29
N ARG A 720 -13.58 30.76 -7.11
CA ARG A 720 -13.36 31.47 -5.84
C ARG A 720 -11.95 31.19 -5.33
N LEU A 721 -11.08 32.19 -5.42
CA LEU A 721 -9.66 32.09 -5.10
C LEU A 721 -9.38 32.88 -3.82
N THR A 722 -8.97 32.21 -2.76
CA THR A 722 -8.71 32.84 -1.45
C THR A 722 -7.29 32.55 -0.97
N GLY A 723 -6.54 33.60 -0.69
CA GLY A 723 -5.24 33.49 0.00
C GLY A 723 -5.32 34.03 1.42
N GLY A 724 -4.74 33.28 2.36
CA GLY A 724 -4.50 33.73 3.74
C GLY A 724 -3.69 35.02 3.78
N GLU A 725 -2.65 35.12 2.96
CA GLU A 725 -1.82 36.32 2.80
C GLU A 725 -2.25 37.18 1.61
N THR A 726 -2.14 36.64 0.39
CA THR A 726 -2.39 37.34 -0.88
C THR A 726 -3.19 36.44 -1.82
N GLY A 727 -4.15 37.01 -2.55
CA GLY A 727 -4.98 36.24 -3.48
C GLY A 727 -4.13 35.65 -4.60
N ILE A 728 -3.56 36.51 -5.44
CA ILE A 728 -2.62 36.12 -6.50
C ILE A 728 -1.37 36.97 -6.40
N GLU A 729 -0.19 36.36 -6.35
CA GLU A 729 1.07 37.05 -6.61
C GLU A 729 1.66 36.57 -7.93
N ILE A 730 1.76 37.47 -8.91
CA ILE A 730 2.36 37.21 -10.22
C ILE A 730 3.65 38.00 -10.38
N ARG A 731 4.74 37.30 -10.74
CA ARG A 731 6.09 37.90 -10.81
C ARG A 731 6.76 37.83 -12.18
N ALA A 732 6.22 37.02 -13.09
CA ALA A 732 6.56 36.93 -14.51
C ALA A 732 5.36 36.33 -15.28
N GLY A 733 5.44 36.31 -16.61
CA GLY A 733 4.41 35.70 -17.45
C GLY A 733 3.22 36.63 -17.70
N LYS A 734 2.07 36.03 -18.03
CA LYS A 734 0.88 36.75 -18.46
C LYS A 734 -0.35 36.29 -17.67
N LEU A 735 -0.98 37.20 -16.94
CA LEU A 735 -2.30 37.01 -16.33
C LEU A 735 -3.39 37.56 -17.27
N ASN A 736 -4.39 36.74 -17.58
CA ASN A 736 -5.62 37.13 -18.27
C ASN A 736 -6.81 36.82 -17.35
N LEU A 737 -7.40 37.85 -16.76
CA LEU A 737 -8.56 37.76 -15.90
C LEU A 737 -9.81 38.30 -16.61
N SER A 738 -10.85 37.47 -16.66
CA SER A 738 -12.14 37.76 -17.29
C SER A 738 -13.27 37.03 -16.56
N GLY A 739 -14.52 37.19 -17.01
CA GLY A 739 -15.68 36.53 -16.41
C GLY A 739 -15.99 37.02 -15.01
N ASP A 740 -16.41 36.12 -14.12
CA ASP A 740 -16.98 36.42 -12.79
C ASP A 740 -16.15 35.88 -11.61
N ALA A 741 -14.88 35.54 -11.85
CA ALA A 741 -13.99 35.04 -10.81
C ALA A 741 -13.89 35.98 -9.59
N VAL A 742 -13.86 35.41 -8.39
CA VAL A 742 -13.73 36.13 -7.12
C VAL A 742 -12.35 35.83 -6.53
N ILE A 743 -11.53 36.87 -6.37
CA ILE A 743 -10.17 36.77 -5.82
C ILE A 743 -10.13 37.55 -4.51
N THR A 744 -9.74 36.89 -3.42
CA THR A 744 -9.73 37.48 -2.08
C THR A 744 -8.41 37.25 -1.37
N ALA A 745 -7.85 38.30 -0.79
CA ALA A 745 -6.73 38.25 0.15
C ALA A 745 -7.21 38.57 1.57
N LYS A 746 -6.77 37.77 2.54
CA LYS A 746 -7.07 37.98 3.96
C LYS A 746 -5.98 38.73 4.71
N GLY A 747 -4.77 38.87 4.15
CA GLY A 747 -3.64 39.53 4.81
C GLY A 747 -3.89 41.01 5.13
N ILE A 748 -3.33 41.47 6.26
CA ILE A 748 -3.51 42.83 6.79
C ILE A 748 -2.18 43.32 7.41
N PRO A 749 -1.69 44.54 7.10
CA PRO A 749 -2.07 45.39 5.96
C PRO A 749 -1.33 44.96 4.68
N THR A 750 -1.56 45.67 3.56
CA THR A 750 -0.72 45.49 2.37
C THR A 750 0.72 45.88 2.68
N THR A 751 1.64 44.93 2.59
CA THR A 751 3.07 45.16 2.82
C THR A 751 3.91 44.44 1.77
N THR A 752 5.14 44.90 1.58
CA THR A 752 6.07 44.27 0.64
C THR A 752 7.45 44.11 1.25
N THR A 753 7.98 42.89 1.19
CA THR A 753 9.34 42.56 1.62
C THR A 753 10.12 41.97 0.43
N PRO A 754 11.32 42.48 0.09
CA PRO A 754 12.12 41.92 -1.00
C PRO A 754 12.49 40.45 -0.75
N ASN A 755 12.29 39.60 -1.76
CA ASN A 755 12.58 38.18 -1.67
C ASN A 755 12.81 37.60 -3.07
N GLY A 756 14.07 37.39 -3.44
CA GLY A 756 14.44 36.95 -4.78
C GLY A 756 14.15 35.49 -5.11
N SER A 757 13.62 34.68 -4.18
CA SER A 757 13.34 33.25 -4.40
C SER A 757 12.01 32.79 -3.78
N GLY A 758 11.13 33.72 -3.42
CA GLY A 758 9.83 33.42 -2.81
C GLY A 758 8.81 34.53 -3.03
N THR A 759 7.80 34.57 -2.20
CA THR A 759 6.75 35.60 -2.26
C THR A 759 7.22 36.91 -1.63
N THR A 760 6.57 38.02 -1.98
CA THR A 760 7.00 39.36 -1.55
C THR A 760 5.90 40.18 -0.92
N THR A 761 4.63 39.88 -1.22
CA THR A 761 3.50 40.74 -0.87
C THR A 761 2.50 40.00 0.01
N VAL A 762 2.01 40.71 1.03
CA VAL A 762 0.88 40.30 1.89
C VAL A 762 -0.24 41.32 1.69
N GLY A 763 -1.50 40.90 1.75
CA GLY A 763 -2.68 41.76 1.81
C GLY A 763 -3.22 42.28 0.48
N ALA A 764 -2.61 41.89 -0.64
CA ALA A 764 -3.07 42.28 -1.96
C ALA A 764 -4.03 41.24 -2.57
N GLY A 765 -5.15 41.67 -3.15
CA GLY A 765 -6.00 40.78 -3.95
C GLY A 765 -5.21 40.21 -5.14
N ILE A 766 -4.58 41.09 -5.91
CA ILE A 766 -3.59 40.76 -6.93
C ILE A 766 -2.33 41.61 -6.70
N ALA A 767 -1.21 40.96 -6.41
CA ALA A 767 0.12 41.55 -6.36
C ALA A 767 0.85 41.35 -7.69
N VAL A 768 1.36 42.44 -8.27
CA VAL A 768 2.15 42.46 -9.50
C VAL A 768 3.57 42.91 -9.17
N THR A 769 4.47 41.96 -8.95
CA THR A 769 5.81 42.23 -8.41
C THR A 769 6.90 41.57 -9.24
N GLN A 770 7.65 42.36 -10.02
CA GLN A 770 8.63 41.77 -10.93
C GLN A 770 9.71 40.97 -10.17
N HIS A 771 9.95 39.74 -10.62
CA HIS A 771 10.97 38.86 -10.04
C HIS A 771 12.39 39.35 -10.36
N THR A 772 13.38 38.87 -9.61
CA THR A 772 14.82 39.01 -9.94
C THR A 772 15.22 38.45 -11.32
N THR A 773 14.37 37.64 -11.96
CA THR A 773 14.59 37.13 -13.32
C THR A 773 14.37 38.21 -14.40
N LYS A 774 13.69 39.32 -14.07
CA LYS A 774 13.41 40.45 -14.98
C LYS A 774 12.73 40.03 -16.29
N LEU A 775 11.97 38.94 -16.23
CA LEU A 775 11.19 38.44 -17.35
C LEU A 775 9.96 39.34 -17.61
N PRO A 776 9.38 39.28 -18.82
CA PRO A 776 8.14 39.98 -19.11
C PRO A 776 7.02 39.62 -18.13
N LEU A 777 6.27 40.63 -17.72
CA LEU A 777 5.16 40.50 -16.79
C LEU A 777 3.99 41.33 -17.33
N LYS A 778 2.93 40.65 -17.75
CA LYS A 778 1.75 41.29 -18.35
C LYS A 778 0.49 40.90 -17.58
N VAL A 779 -0.30 41.89 -17.18
CA VAL A 779 -1.56 41.67 -16.48
C VAL A 779 -2.69 42.34 -17.25
N ASN A 780 -3.64 41.53 -17.72
CA ASN A 780 -4.84 41.98 -18.41
C ASN A 780 -6.07 41.63 -17.56
N ILE A 781 -6.83 42.62 -17.13
CA ILE A 781 -8.04 42.45 -16.33
C ILE A 781 -9.22 43.05 -17.11
N SER A 782 -10.24 42.24 -17.34
CA SER A 782 -11.47 42.61 -18.06
C SER A 782 -12.75 42.26 -17.28
N GLY A 783 -12.64 41.50 -16.20
CA GLY A 783 -13.75 41.05 -15.36
C GLY A 783 -13.29 40.58 -13.97
N GLY A 784 -14.19 39.94 -13.23
CA GLY A 784 -13.97 39.44 -11.88
C GLY A 784 -14.14 40.48 -10.76
N THR A 785 -14.19 39.99 -9.52
CA THR A 785 -14.18 40.78 -8.29
C THR A 785 -12.89 40.50 -7.52
N ILE A 786 -12.10 41.54 -7.28
CA ILE A 786 -10.80 41.46 -6.64
C ILE A 786 -10.86 42.20 -5.31
N SER A 787 -10.49 41.52 -4.22
CA SER A 787 -10.60 42.03 -2.87
C SER A 787 -9.34 41.79 -2.04
N GLY A 788 -8.96 42.78 -1.24
CA GLY A 788 -7.85 42.71 -0.30
C GLY A 788 -7.68 44.04 0.43
N TYR A 789 -6.70 44.14 1.33
CA TYR A 789 -6.33 45.43 1.92
C TYR A 789 -5.92 46.44 0.83
N THR A 790 -5.35 45.94 -0.27
CA THR A 790 -5.33 46.61 -1.58
C THR A 790 -5.80 45.63 -2.63
N ALA A 791 -6.76 45.99 -3.48
CA ALA A 791 -7.28 45.04 -4.46
C ALA A 791 -6.25 44.75 -5.56
N LEU A 792 -5.67 45.78 -6.20
CA LEU A 792 -4.59 45.63 -7.18
C LEU A 792 -3.35 46.41 -6.73
N TYR A 793 -2.24 45.70 -6.53
CA TYR A 793 -1.02 46.29 -5.99
C TYR A 793 0.19 45.97 -6.87
N GLN A 794 0.73 46.97 -7.56
CA GLN A 794 1.96 46.84 -8.34
C GLN A 794 3.13 47.51 -7.59
N SER A 795 4.22 46.77 -7.40
CA SER A 795 5.45 47.29 -6.76
C SER A 795 6.73 46.71 -7.37
N ASN A 796 7.87 47.30 -7.03
CA ASN A 796 9.23 46.91 -7.44
C ASN A 796 10.11 46.56 -6.22
N PRO A 797 9.77 45.51 -5.44
CA PRO A 797 10.48 45.21 -4.19
C PRO A 797 11.96 44.88 -4.39
N GLU A 798 12.32 44.27 -5.52
CA GLU A 798 13.70 43.90 -5.85
C GLU A 798 14.54 45.08 -6.35
N LYS A 799 13.96 46.29 -6.45
CA LYS A 799 14.62 47.49 -6.98
C LYS A 799 15.21 47.23 -8.38
N ASN A 800 14.44 46.55 -9.23
CA ASN A 800 14.82 46.33 -10.62
C ASN A 800 14.97 47.67 -11.36
N ASP A 801 15.87 47.68 -12.34
CA ASP A 801 16.16 48.85 -13.19
C ASP A 801 15.03 49.19 -14.16
N ASP A 802 15.10 50.38 -14.76
CA ASP A 802 14.09 50.90 -15.69
C ASP A 802 13.85 49.99 -16.91
N ASP A 803 14.88 49.26 -17.38
CA ASP A 803 14.75 48.37 -18.54
C ASP A 803 13.96 47.11 -18.19
N ALA A 804 14.11 46.59 -16.98
CA ALA A 804 13.26 45.54 -16.45
C ALA A 804 11.82 46.06 -16.25
N LEU A 805 11.66 47.24 -15.67
CA LEU A 805 10.34 47.85 -15.45
C LEU A 805 9.57 48.07 -16.75
N LYS A 806 10.21 48.41 -17.87
CA LYS A 806 9.54 48.54 -19.19
C LYS A 806 8.83 47.26 -19.64
N LYS A 807 9.23 46.09 -19.14
CA LYS A 807 8.60 44.80 -19.46
C LYS A 807 7.39 44.47 -18.59
N VAL A 808 7.06 45.33 -17.63
CA VAL A 808 5.86 45.23 -16.81
C VAL A 808 4.74 46.03 -17.49
N GLU A 809 3.72 45.31 -17.94
CA GLU A 809 2.53 45.86 -18.62
C GLU A 809 1.28 45.59 -17.78
N LEU A 810 0.51 46.64 -17.50
CA LEU A 810 -0.80 46.56 -16.85
C LEU A 810 -1.87 47.03 -17.83
N ASN A 811 -3.00 46.35 -17.87
CA ASN A 811 -4.17 46.75 -18.65
C ASN A 811 -5.45 46.37 -17.91
N VAL A 812 -6.21 47.37 -17.45
CA VAL A 812 -7.50 47.19 -16.78
C VAL A 812 -8.60 47.80 -17.65
N THR A 813 -9.50 46.94 -18.11
CA THR A 813 -10.62 47.27 -19.02
C THR A 813 -11.98 46.97 -18.39
N GLY A 814 -12.01 46.30 -17.24
CA GLY A 814 -13.22 45.92 -16.52
C GLY A 814 -12.88 45.26 -15.17
N GLY A 815 -13.88 44.73 -14.48
CA GLY A 815 -13.77 44.13 -13.14
C GLY A 815 -14.18 45.07 -12.01
N THR A 816 -14.27 44.53 -10.80
CA THR A 816 -14.64 45.25 -9.57
C THR A 816 -13.53 45.10 -8.52
N PHE A 817 -13.02 46.22 -8.02
CA PHE A 817 -11.87 46.29 -7.13
C PHE A 817 -12.32 46.84 -5.78
N VAL A 818 -12.28 45.99 -4.75
CA VAL A 818 -12.84 46.26 -3.43
C VAL A 818 -11.77 46.18 -2.37
N THR A 819 -11.60 47.24 -1.61
CA THR A 819 -10.80 47.24 -0.39
C THR A 819 -11.54 46.54 0.74
N THR A 820 -10.85 45.66 1.46
CA THR A 820 -11.34 45.00 2.68
C THR A 820 -10.42 45.32 3.85
N ASN A 821 -10.81 44.93 5.07
CA ASN A 821 -9.94 44.97 6.25
C ASN A 821 -9.37 46.37 6.56
N SER A 822 -10.18 47.42 6.41
CA SER A 822 -9.75 48.82 6.58
C SER A 822 -8.73 49.33 5.54
N GLY A 823 -8.55 48.63 4.43
CA GLY A 823 -7.79 49.12 3.28
C GLY A 823 -8.37 50.42 2.70
N THR A 824 -7.49 51.33 2.25
CA THR A 824 -7.89 52.64 1.71
C THR A 824 -7.48 52.87 0.26
N LEU A 825 -6.92 51.86 -0.40
CA LEU A 825 -6.45 51.94 -1.78
C LEU A 825 -7.03 50.76 -2.58
N ALA A 826 -7.92 51.04 -3.53
CA ALA A 826 -8.40 50.01 -4.44
C ALA A 826 -7.29 49.58 -5.42
N VAL A 827 -6.49 50.54 -5.88
CA VAL A 827 -5.33 50.30 -6.75
C VAL A 827 -4.15 51.09 -6.24
N TYR A 828 -2.96 50.49 -6.31
CA TYR A 828 -1.70 51.17 -6.13
C TYR A 828 -0.70 50.69 -7.18
N SER A 829 0.07 51.62 -7.72
CA SER A 829 1.25 51.32 -8.53
C SER A 829 2.39 52.24 -8.17
N GLU A 830 3.56 51.65 -7.94
CA GLU A 830 4.79 52.37 -7.61
C GLU A 830 5.36 53.13 -8.83
N ASN A 831 5.22 52.59 -10.04
CA ASN A 831 5.92 53.11 -11.23
C ASN A 831 5.14 53.02 -12.55
N LYS A 832 3.86 52.66 -12.52
CA LYS A 832 2.97 52.63 -13.69
C LYS A 832 1.83 53.61 -13.51
N THR A 833 1.49 54.28 -14.59
CA THR A 833 0.33 55.16 -14.71
C THR A 833 -0.39 54.86 -16.02
N SER A 834 -1.59 55.41 -16.20
CA SER A 834 -2.36 55.35 -17.45
C SER A 834 -2.68 53.94 -17.97
N PHE A 835 -3.00 52.99 -17.08
CA PHE A 835 -3.34 51.61 -17.43
C PHE A 835 -4.81 51.22 -17.17
N ILE A 836 -5.61 52.13 -16.61
CA ILE A 836 -7.03 51.91 -16.33
C ILE A 836 -7.90 52.59 -17.39
N SER A 837 -8.72 51.81 -18.08
CA SER A 837 -9.65 52.27 -19.12
C SER A 837 -11.10 51.85 -18.87
N GLY A 838 -11.34 51.00 -17.86
CA GLY A 838 -12.64 50.46 -17.47
C GLY A 838 -12.59 49.85 -16.06
N GLY A 839 -13.75 49.47 -15.51
CA GLY A 839 -13.88 48.83 -14.18
C GLY A 839 -14.60 49.69 -13.13
N ARG A 840 -14.78 49.12 -11.93
CA ARG A 840 -15.39 49.77 -10.74
C ARG A 840 -14.45 49.67 -9.54
N PHE A 841 -14.23 50.77 -8.82
CA PHE A 841 -13.23 50.84 -7.74
C PHE A 841 -13.81 51.42 -6.44
N SER A 842 -13.50 50.84 -5.28
CA SER A 842 -14.01 51.32 -3.98
C SER A 842 -13.35 52.62 -3.49
N PHE A 843 -12.25 53.02 -4.12
CA PHE A 843 -11.52 54.28 -3.89
C PHE A 843 -11.09 54.87 -5.23
N ASP A 844 -10.87 56.18 -5.26
CA ASP A 844 -10.57 56.95 -6.46
C ASP A 844 -9.31 56.42 -7.18
N PRO A 845 -9.43 55.92 -8.43
CA PRO A 845 -8.31 55.40 -9.21
C PRO A 845 -7.69 56.43 -10.16
N SER A 846 -8.06 57.72 -10.07
CA SER A 846 -7.77 58.77 -11.07
C SER A 846 -6.29 58.83 -11.50
N ASP A 847 -5.34 58.62 -10.60
CA ASP A 847 -3.88 58.64 -10.87
C ASP A 847 -3.43 57.61 -11.93
N TYR A 848 -4.23 56.58 -12.17
CA TYR A 848 -3.91 55.46 -13.05
C TYR A 848 -4.80 55.40 -14.30
N VAL A 849 -5.75 56.32 -14.45
CA VAL A 849 -6.68 56.37 -15.57
C VAL A 849 -5.97 56.81 -16.85
N THR A 850 -6.31 56.15 -17.96
CA THR A 850 -5.71 56.43 -19.27
C THR A 850 -6.22 57.76 -19.84
N GLU A 851 -5.42 58.37 -20.73
CA GLU A 851 -5.78 59.65 -21.37
C GLU A 851 -7.11 59.54 -22.11
N GLY A 852 -7.94 60.58 -22.02
CA GLY A 852 -9.29 60.62 -22.62
C GLY A 852 -10.37 59.90 -21.81
N LYS A 853 -10.04 59.34 -20.65
CA LYS A 853 -11.00 58.76 -19.69
C LYS A 853 -11.02 59.56 -18.38
N ILE A 854 -12.05 59.35 -17.57
CA ILE A 854 -12.21 59.96 -16.24
C ILE A 854 -12.90 58.98 -15.28
N ALA A 855 -12.49 58.97 -14.00
CA ALA A 855 -13.14 58.18 -12.96
C ALA A 855 -14.30 58.97 -12.34
N VAL A 856 -15.51 58.44 -12.36
CA VAL A 856 -16.73 59.13 -11.88
C VAL A 856 -17.35 58.31 -10.75
N ALA A 857 -17.72 58.98 -9.67
CA ALA A 857 -18.45 58.36 -8.56
C ALA A 857 -19.89 57.98 -8.98
N GLU A 858 -20.24 56.71 -8.81
CA GLU A 858 -21.51 56.08 -9.21
C GLU A 858 -21.82 54.88 -8.28
N ASP A 859 -23.02 54.85 -7.71
CA ASP A 859 -23.50 53.81 -6.78
C ASP A 859 -22.48 53.45 -5.66
N GLY A 860 -21.78 54.44 -5.12
CA GLY A 860 -20.81 54.25 -4.05
C GLY A 860 -19.46 53.63 -4.45
N MET A 861 -19.18 53.56 -5.76
CA MET A 861 -17.84 53.23 -6.30
C MET A 861 -17.45 54.22 -7.41
N TYR A 862 -16.21 54.13 -7.89
CA TYR A 862 -15.72 54.89 -9.05
C TYR A 862 -15.80 54.04 -10.32
N GLY A 863 -16.63 54.44 -11.27
CA GLY A 863 -16.69 53.87 -12.63
C GLY A 863 -15.86 54.69 -13.62
N ILE A 864 -15.33 54.05 -14.66
CA ILE A 864 -14.53 54.76 -15.69
C ILE A 864 -15.41 55.13 -16.88
N GLN A 865 -15.40 56.40 -17.27
CA GLN A 865 -16.18 56.96 -18.37
C GLN A 865 -15.28 57.69 -19.39
N ASP A 866 -15.83 58.00 -20.57
CA ASP A 866 -15.18 58.90 -21.54
C ASP A 866 -15.11 60.34 -21.00
N LYS A 867 -13.95 60.99 -21.14
CA LYS A 867 -13.77 62.41 -20.80
C LYS A 867 -14.38 63.27 -21.91
N ASN A 868 -15.35 64.10 -21.55
CA ASN A 868 -16.00 65.04 -22.47
C ASN A 868 -15.02 66.13 -22.94
N THR A 869 -15.25 66.66 -24.14
CA THR A 869 -14.38 67.70 -24.73
C THR A 869 -14.39 69.03 -23.98
N THR A 870 -15.42 69.28 -23.14
CA THR A 870 -15.55 70.47 -22.30
C THR A 870 -15.31 70.20 -20.82
N ALA A 871 -14.80 69.00 -20.48
CA ALA A 871 -14.54 68.61 -19.11
C ALA A 871 -13.58 69.61 -18.44
N ALA A 872 -13.95 70.06 -17.25
CA ALA A 872 -13.10 70.92 -16.44
C ALA A 872 -12.02 70.09 -15.72
N GLU A 873 -10.92 70.74 -15.33
CA GLU A 873 -9.96 70.13 -14.42
C GLU A 873 -10.49 70.15 -12.98
N VAL A 874 -10.06 69.21 -12.14
CA VAL A 874 -10.50 69.14 -10.75
C VAL A 874 -9.34 69.47 -9.82
N VAL A 875 -9.53 70.46 -8.94
CA VAL A 875 -8.53 70.86 -7.96
C VAL A 875 -9.22 71.09 -6.63
N ALA A 876 -8.73 70.50 -5.55
CA ALA A 876 -9.28 70.72 -4.21
C ALA A 876 -9.21 72.22 -3.83
N GLY A 877 -10.31 72.74 -3.28
CA GLY A 877 -10.37 74.06 -2.66
C GLY A 877 -10.03 74.00 -1.17
N GLU A 878 -9.56 75.11 -0.61
CA GLU A 878 -9.34 75.24 0.83
C GLU A 878 -10.68 75.16 1.60
N PRO A 879 -10.72 74.54 2.79
CA PRO A 879 -11.92 74.50 3.62
C PRO A 879 -12.41 75.89 4.04
N GLU A 880 -13.72 76.08 4.03
CA GLU A 880 -14.38 77.25 4.63
C GLU A 880 -14.79 76.89 6.06
N VAL A 881 -14.30 77.63 7.07
CA VAL A 881 -14.54 77.31 8.49
C VAL A 881 -15.34 78.38 9.19
N LYS A 882 -16.38 77.95 9.92
CA LYS A 882 -17.25 78.75 10.79
C LYS A 882 -17.23 78.15 12.20
N ASP A 883 -17.56 78.95 13.20
CA ASP A 883 -17.61 78.52 14.60
C ASP A 883 -18.83 79.04 15.36
N ALA A 884 -19.24 78.27 16.37
CA ALA A 884 -20.22 78.72 17.35
C ALA A 884 -19.61 79.68 18.38
N ASP A 885 -20.45 80.49 19.03
CA ASP A 885 -20.03 81.43 20.08
C ASP A 885 -19.26 80.70 21.21
N GLY A 886 -18.02 81.12 21.47
CA GLY A 886 -17.18 80.59 22.57
C GLY A 886 -16.08 79.62 22.13
N ILE A 887 -15.96 79.32 20.84
CA ILE A 887 -14.83 78.59 20.26
C ILE A 887 -13.64 79.54 20.07
N GLY A 888 -12.42 79.07 20.36
CA GLY A 888 -11.21 79.88 20.23
C GLY A 888 -10.67 79.91 18.79
N GLU A 889 -10.12 81.04 18.36
CA GLU A 889 -9.54 81.22 17.01
C GLU A 889 -8.45 80.19 16.67
N SER A 890 -7.73 79.67 17.67
CA SER A 890 -6.75 78.60 17.47
C SER A 890 -7.36 77.26 17.05
N VAL A 891 -8.63 76.99 17.42
CA VAL A 891 -9.36 75.78 17.04
C VAL A 891 -9.77 75.86 15.58
N THR A 892 -10.37 76.98 15.16
CA THR A 892 -10.78 77.21 13.76
C THR A 892 -9.57 77.22 12.81
N GLN A 893 -8.45 77.83 13.20
CA GLN A 893 -7.21 77.79 12.40
C GLN A 893 -6.61 76.37 12.26
N ALA A 894 -6.83 75.48 13.22
CA ALA A 894 -6.41 74.08 13.11
C ALA A 894 -7.33 73.32 12.15
N VAL A 895 -8.64 73.44 12.33
CA VAL A 895 -9.67 72.78 11.51
C VAL A 895 -9.65 73.26 10.06
N ALA A 896 -9.28 74.51 9.79
CA ALA A 896 -9.15 75.06 8.44
C ALA A 896 -8.08 74.36 7.57
N LYS A 897 -7.22 73.56 8.18
CA LYS A 897 -6.21 72.75 7.49
C LYS A 897 -6.68 71.30 7.26
N THR A 898 -7.99 71.05 7.38
CA THR A 898 -8.56 69.71 7.14
C THR A 898 -8.43 69.34 5.67
N GLU A 899 -7.90 68.16 5.39
CA GLU A 899 -7.78 67.62 4.04
C GLU A 899 -8.78 66.48 3.83
N ALA A 900 -9.28 66.32 2.59
CA ALA A 900 -10.21 65.27 2.20
C ALA A 900 -9.70 64.52 0.96
N THR A 901 -9.02 63.39 1.17
CA THR A 901 -8.58 62.51 0.08
C THR A 901 -9.76 61.73 -0.49
N GLY A 902 -9.97 61.81 -1.80
CA GLY A 902 -11.11 61.21 -2.53
C GLY A 902 -12.20 62.22 -2.91
N LEU A 903 -12.23 63.40 -2.30
CA LEU A 903 -13.27 64.40 -2.61
C LEU A 903 -13.12 64.99 -4.03
N THR A 904 -11.90 65.03 -4.57
CA THR A 904 -11.64 65.35 -5.99
C THR A 904 -12.27 64.33 -6.92
N GLY A 905 -12.17 63.04 -6.60
CA GLY A 905 -12.81 61.98 -7.35
C GLY A 905 -14.33 62.14 -7.43
N GLU A 906 -14.99 62.50 -6.34
CA GLU A 906 -16.44 62.77 -6.31
C GLU A 906 -16.83 63.92 -7.25
N ALA A 907 -15.96 64.93 -7.37
CA ALA A 907 -16.19 66.09 -8.23
C ALA A 907 -16.06 65.78 -9.73
N ASN A 908 -15.47 64.65 -10.10
CA ASN A 908 -15.19 64.31 -11.50
C ASN A 908 -16.46 64.21 -12.35
N GLY A 909 -17.60 63.78 -11.79
CA GLY A 909 -18.88 63.76 -12.52
C GLY A 909 -19.34 65.17 -12.91
N GLU A 910 -19.26 66.10 -11.96
CA GLU A 910 -19.57 67.52 -12.18
C GLU A 910 -18.58 68.15 -13.18
N ALA A 911 -17.30 67.81 -13.06
CA ALA A 911 -16.26 68.27 -13.96
C ALA A 911 -16.44 67.75 -15.39
N ASN A 912 -16.82 66.48 -15.55
CA ASN A 912 -17.04 65.89 -16.87
C ASN A 912 -18.28 66.48 -17.57
N THR A 913 -19.29 66.90 -16.80
CA THR A 913 -20.53 67.51 -17.32
C THR A 913 -20.48 69.04 -17.39
N ASN A 914 -19.32 69.64 -17.09
CA ASN A 914 -19.12 71.08 -17.12
C ASN A 914 -19.50 71.72 -18.47
N THR A 915 -20.25 72.82 -18.37
CA THR A 915 -20.66 73.65 -19.52
C THR A 915 -19.93 74.99 -19.61
N VAL A 916 -19.16 75.38 -18.58
CA VAL A 916 -18.42 76.65 -18.57
C VAL A 916 -17.22 76.53 -19.52
N THR A 917 -17.17 77.42 -20.53
CA THR A 917 -16.09 77.44 -21.53
C THR A 917 -14.95 78.35 -21.10
N VAL A 918 -13.75 78.11 -21.66
CA VAL A 918 -12.58 78.98 -21.49
C VAL A 918 -12.89 80.43 -21.90
N GLU A 919 -13.72 80.61 -22.93
CA GLU A 919 -14.17 81.95 -23.38
C GLU A 919 -14.98 82.66 -22.29
N ALA A 920 -15.96 81.98 -21.70
CA ALA A 920 -16.77 82.56 -20.62
C ALA A 920 -15.93 82.89 -19.38
N GLY A 921 -15.00 82.00 -19.01
CA GLY A 921 -14.05 82.22 -17.92
C GLY A 921 -13.12 83.42 -18.17
N THR A 922 -12.63 83.57 -19.39
CA THR A 922 -11.77 84.69 -19.78
C THR A 922 -12.47 86.04 -19.60
N GLU A 923 -13.74 86.14 -20.00
CA GLU A 923 -14.50 87.39 -19.85
C GLU A 923 -14.82 87.70 -18.38
N ALA A 924 -15.10 86.69 -17.56
CA ALA A 924 -15.30 86.86 -16.12
C ALA A 924 -14.04 87.35 -15.40
N LEU A 925 -12.87 86.79 -15.72
CA LEU A 925 -11.57 87.22 -15.17
C LEU A 925 -11.25 88.69 -15.50
N LYS A 926 -11.47 89.12 -16.75
CA LYS A 926 -11.25 90.51 -17.17
C LYS A 926 -12.15 91.50 -16.43
N LYS A 927 -13.40 91.12 -16.15
CA LYS A 927 -14.37 91.96 -15.42
C LYS A 927 -13.91 92.28 -14.00
N GLU A 928 -13.16 91.37 -13.39
CA GLU A 928 -12.57 91.49 -12.06
C GLU A 928 -11.15 92.13 -12.09
N ASN A 929 -10.72 92.66 -13.24
CA ASN A 929 -9.39 93.26 -13.47
C ASN A 929 -8.20 92.29 -13.29
N ILE A 930 -8.42 90.99 -13.53
CA ILE A 930 -7.35 89.98 -13.50
C ILE A 930 -6.68 89.92 -14.88
N THR A 931 -5.35 89.87 -14.92
CA THR A 931 -4.59 89.87 -16.18
C THR A 931 -4.62 88.50 -16.85
N VAL A 932 -5.26 88.42 -18.01
CA VAL A 932 -5.33 87.21 -18.85
C VAL A 932 -4.44 87.33 -20.08
N THR A 933 -3.82 86.22 -20.47
CA THR A 933 -3.12 86.04 -21.75
C THR A 933 -3.78 84.89 -22.49
N ASP A 934 -3.73 84.85 -23.83
CA ASP A 934 -4.49 83.89 -24.65
C ASP A 934 -4.21 82.39 -24.38
N LYS A 935 -3.32 82.05 -23.45
CA LYS A 935 -2.91 80.68 -23.10
C LYS A 935 -3.00 80.34 -21.60
N ASN A 936 -3.58 81.19 -20.74
CA ASN A 936 -3.50 80.99 -19.29
C ASN A 936 -4.81 80.73 -18.55
N VAL A 937 -5.97 80.63 -19.20
CA VAL A 937 -7.26 80.42 -18.49
C VAL A 937 -7.62 78.94 -18.44
N THR A 938 -7.75 78.41 -17.22
CA THR A 938 -8.24 77.05 -16.95
C THR A 938 -9.59 77.11 -16.23
N ILE A 939 -10.53 76.25 -16.64
CA ILE A 939 -11.78 76.03 -15.92
C ILE A 939 -11.59 74.87 -14.97
N VAL A 940 -11.88 75.11 -13.70
CA VAL A 940 -11.66 74.18 -12.60
C VAL A 940 -12.95 73.95 -11.84
N VAL A 941 -13.31 72.70 -11.61
CA VAL A 941 -14.29 72.34 -10.58
C VAL A 941 -13.55 72.14 -9.26
N GLN A 942 -13.88 72.98 -8.28
CA GLN A 942 -13.28 72.95 -6.96
C GLN A 942 -14.23 72.33 -5.93
N PRO A 943 -14.02 71.07 -5.54
CA PRO A 943 -14.59 70.55 -4.31
C PRO A 943 -13.88 71.13 -3.08
N TYR A 944 -14.64 71.45 -2.03
CA TYR A 944 -14.10 71.92 -0.76
C TYR A 944 -15.01 71.49 0.41
N LEU A 945 -14.54 71.68 1.65
CA LEU A 945 -15.33 71.39 2.84
C LEU A 945 -15.84 72.70 3.47
N ASP A 946 -17.15 72.82 3.70
CA ASP A 946 -17.74 73.82 4.60
C ASP A 946 -17.85 73.18 5.99
N ILE A 947 -17.08 73.69 6.95
CA ILE A 947 -16.95 73.10 8.29
C ILE A 947 -17.45 74.08 9.34
N THR A 948 -18.43 73.66 10.14
CA THR A 948 -18.86 74.37 11.34
C THR A 948 -18.36 73.66 12.59
N VAL A 949 -17.55 74.34 13.40
CA VAL A 949 -17.15 73.85 14.73
C VAL A 949 -18.29 74.12 15.71
N GLU A 950 -19.08 73.10 16.01
CA GLU A 950 -20.26 73.22 16.87
C GLU A 950 -19.91 73.28 18.36
N SER A 951 -18.93 72.48 18.80
CA SER A 951 -18.45 72.46 20.18
C SER A 951 -17.03 71.89 20.29
N TYR A 952 -16.29 72.32 21.32
CA TYR A 952 -14.93 71.86 21.60
C TYR A 952 -14.66 71.79 23.12
N ASP A 953 -14.10 70.67 23.57
CA ASP A 953 -13.37 70.52 24.82
C ASP A 953 -12.08 69.68 24.61
N THR A 954 -11.35 69.35 25.68
CA THR A 954 -10.07 68.64 25.56
C THR A 954 -10.19 67.13 25.26
N LYS A 955 -11.40 66.56 25.26
CA LYS A 955 -11.70 65.14 24.97
C LYS A 955 -12.68 64.94 23.83
N GLU A 956 -13.48 65.96 23.50
CA GLU A 956 -14.55 65.90 22.51
C GLU A 956 -14.53 67.15 21.60
N MET A 957 -14.61 66.94 20.28
CA MET A 957 -14.74 68.01 19.28
C MET A 957 -15.81 67.64 18.26
N LYS A 958 -16.83 68.50 18.10
CA LYS A 958 -17.98 68.27 17.23
C LYS A 958 -17.91 69.18 16.01
N LEU A 959 -17.87 68.56 14.83
CA LEU A 959 -17.70 69.21 13.54
C LEU A 959 -18.89 68.86 12.64
N ASP A 960 -19.66 69.86 12.21
CA ASP A 960 -20.60 69.68 11.10
C ASP A 960 -19.87 69.95 9.79
N ILE A 961 -19.69 68.91 8.97
CA ILE A 961 -18.88 68.98 7.75
C ILE A 961 -19.80 68.74 6.55
N THR A 962 -19.92 69.74 5.69
CA THR A 962 -20.66 69.66 4.43
C THR A 962 -19.70 69.79 3.24
N PRO A 963 -19.55 68.75 2.40
CA PRO A 963 -18.85 68.87 1.13
C PRO A 963 -19.59 69.82 0.19
N MET A 964 -18.84 70.72 -0.45
CA MET A 964 -19.34 71.73 -1.38
C MET A 964 -18.56 71.66 -2.68
N VAL A 965 -19.16 72.17 -3.76
CA VAL A 965 -18.52 72.28 -5.07
C VAL A 965 -18.80 73.63 -5.70
N ARG A 966 -17.81 74.18 -6.40
CA ARG A 966 -17.94 75.40 -7.20
C ARG A 966 -17.14 75.31 -8.50
N THR A 967 -17.60 75.97 -9.55
CA THR A 967 -16.88 76.11 -10.81
C THR A 967 -16.11 77.42 -10.82
N VAL A 968 -14.82 77.39 -11.17
CA VAL A 968 -13.89 78.53 -11.09
C VAL A 968 -13.14 78.68 -12.40
N ALA A 969 -13.02 79.92 -12.89
CA ALA A 969 -12.05 80.25 -13.94
C ALA A 969 -10.81 80.84 -13.27
N THR A 970 -9.62 80.36 -13.63
CA THR A 970 -8.36 80.79 -13.01
C THR A 970 -7.26 81.01 -14.04
N THR A 971 -6.33 81.92 -13.71
CA THR A 971 -5.06 82.05 -14.45
C THR A 971 -3.91 81.23 -13.85
N ALA A 972 -4.18 80.43 -12.81
CA ALA A 972 -3.20 79.56 -12.18
C ALA A 972 -2.83 78.39 -13.10
N ASP A 973 -1.54 78.06 -13.15
CA ASP A 973 -1.02 76.87 -13.84
C ASP A 973 -1.26 75.63 -12.97
N VAL A 974 -2.49 75.11 -13.00
CA VAL A 974 -2.92 74.00 -12.14
C VAL A 974 -2.14 72.71 -12.41
N ASP A 975 -1.68 72.51 -13.64
CA ASP A 975 -0.80 71.39 -14.02
C ASP A 975 0.57 71.44 -13.31
N LYS A 976 0.96 72.63 -12.82
CA LYS A 976 2.17 72.85 -12.02
C LYS A 976 1.88 73.23 -10.57
N ASN A 977 0.71 72.82 -10.04
CA ASN A 977 0.27 73.11 -8.68
C ASN A 977 0.19 74.62 -8.39
N GLY A 978 -0.16 75.44 -9.38
CA GLY A 978 -0.41 76.86 -9.19
C GLY A 978 -1.56 77.10 -8.21
N THR A 979 -1.35 77.97 -7.21
CA THR A 979 -2.37 78.29 -6.21
C THR A 979 -3.51 79.11 -6.79
N ILE A 980 -4.74 78.68 -6.53
CA ILE A 980 -5.97 79.40 -6.91
C ILE A 980 -6.36 80.35 -5.77
N ILE A 981 -6.42 81.65 -6.07
CA ILE A 981 -6.67 82.73 -5.10
C ILE A 981 -7.93 83.48 -5.51
N LEU A 982 -8.98 83.35 -4.70
CA LEU A 982 -10.32 83.91 -4.99
C LEU A 982 -10.54 85.32 -4.44
N GLU A 983 -9.75 85.73 -3.44
CA GLU A 983 -9.91 87.01 -2.74
C GLU A 983 -8.55 87.69 -2.48
N GLY A 984 -8.57 88.99 -2.15
CA GLY A 984 -7.37 89.76 -1.81
C GLY A 984 -6.66 90.41 -3.01
N GLY A 985 -5.48 91.00 -2.75
CA GLY A 985 -4.73 91.79 -3.74
C GLY A 985 -4.00 90.97 -4.82
N GLU A 986 -3.84 89.65 -4.60
CA GLU A 986 -3.19 88.71 -5.52
C GLU A 986 -4.20 87.78 -6.22
N LYS A 987 -5.50 88.15 -6.19
CA LYS A 987 -6.60 87.40 -6.80
C LYS A 987 -6.29 87.04 -8.25
N ASN A 988 -6.38 85.74 -8.56
CA ASN A 988 -6.09 85.19 -9.89
C ASN A 988 -7.22 84.31 -10.44
N ALA A 989 -8.34 84.22 -9.72
CA ALA A 989 -9.46 83.37 -10.05
C ALA A 989 -10.81 84.01 -9.74
N VAL A 990 -11.87 83.55 -10.42
CA VAL A 990 -13.25 84.01 -10.26
C VAL A 990 -14.18 82.80 -10.20
N VAL A 991 -15.08 82.80 -9.23
CA VAL A 991 -16.17 81.82 -9.12
C VAL A 991 -17.18 82.10 -10.24
N MET A 992 -17.44 81.08 -11.06
CA MET A 992 -18.29 81.16 -12.25
C MET A 992 -19.74 80.79 -11.98
N GLU A 993 -19.95 79.91 -10.99
CA GLU A 993 -21.26 79.39 -10.59
C GLU A 993 -21.34 79.38 -9.05
N ASP A 994 -22.53 79.65 -8.50
CA ASP A 994 -22.73 79.69 -7.04
C ASP A 994 -22.35 78.33 -6.41
N PRO A 995 -21.64 78.33 -5.25
CA PRO A 995 -21.31 77.10 -4.57
C PRO A 995 -22.57 76.30 -4.19
N LYS A 996 -22.53 74.99 -4.39
CA LYS A 996 -23.63 74.08 -4.08
C LYS A 996 -23.14 72.87 -3.26
N PRO A 997 -23.98 72.28 -2.39
CA PRO A 997 -23.64 71.04 -1.70
C PRO A 997 -23.33 69.91 -2.69
N MET A 998 -22.29 69.13 -2.39
CA MET A 998 -21.89 67.97 -3.16
C MET A 998 -22.49 66.69 -2.55
N ASN A 999 -23.04 65.83 -3.39
CA ASN A 999 -23.49 64.51 -2.98
C ASN A 999 -22.32 63.52 -3.03
N VAL A 1000 -21.74 63.21 -1.87
CA VAL A 1000 -20.64 62.25 -1.77
C VAL A 1000 -21.21 60.84 -1.59
N THR A 1001 -20.90 59.94 -2.52
CA THR A 1001 -21.46 58.58 -2.52
C THR A 1001 -20.45 57.50 -2.18
N THR A 1002 -19.15 57.77 -2.34
CA THR A 1002 -18.04 56.84 -2.11
C THR A 1002 -17.30 57.14 -0.79
N ASN A 1003 -16.25 56.37 -0.53
CA ASN A 1003 -15.41 56.54 0.66
C ASN A 1003 -14.49 57.76 0.52
N VAL A 1004 -14.48 58.63 1.53
CA VAL A 1004 -13.57 59.80 1.61
C VAL A 1004 -12.77 59.74 2.90
N THR A 1005 -11.45 59.95 2.80
CA THR A 1005 -10.56 59.97 3.97
C THR A 1005 -10.30 61.41 4.41
N LEU A 1006 -10.69 61.72 5.65
CA LEU A 1006 -10.51 63.02 6.27
C LEU A 1006 -9.26 63.03 7.14
N ARG A 1007 -8.46 64.09 7.03
CA ARG A 1007 -7.32 64.40 7.88
C ARG A 1007 -7.59 65.70 8.60
N VAL A 1008 -7.98 65.61 9.86
CA VAL A 1008 -8.39 66.75 10.70
C VAL A 1008 -7.27 67.09 11.68
N PRO A 1009 -6.56 68.21 11.51
CA PRO A 1009 -5.58 68.67 12.49
C PRO A 1009 -6.27 69.00 13.82
N LEU A 1010 -5.76 68.41 14.90
CA LEU A 1010 -6.31 68.55 16.25
C LEU A 1010 -5.74 69.82 16.92
N PRO A 1011 -6.58 70.61 17.59
CA PRO A 1011 -6.13 71.76 18.37
C PRO A 1011 -5.12 71.36 19.46
N SER A 1012 -4.21 72.27 19.79
CA SER A 1012 -3.23 72.04 20.86
C SER A 1012 -3.93 71.76 22.20
N GLY A 1013 -3.54 70.68 22.87
CA GLY A 1013 -4.12 70.23 24.14
C GLY A 1013 -5.33 69.30 24.01
N PHE A 1014 -5.80 69.00 22.79
CA PHE A 1014 -6.81 67.97 22.56
C PHE A 1014 -6.21 66.58 22.80
N ARG A 1015 -6.93 65.73 23.52
CA ARG A 1015 -6.47 64.39 23.87
C ARG A 1015 -6.70 63.42 22.72
N ALA A 1016 -5.65 62.68 22.38
CA ALA A 1016 -5.63 61.79 21.22
C ALA A 1016 -5.63 60.29 21.55
N ASP A 1017 -5.60 59.91 22.83
CA ASP A 1017 -5.60 58.50 23.23
C ASP A 1017 -6.93 57.84 22.90
N ASN A 1018 -6.90 56.72 22.17
CA ASN A 1018 -8.10 55.98 21.74
C ASN A 1018 -9.15 56.89 21.09
N LEU A 1019 -8.72 57.66 20.09
CA LEU A 1019 -9.58 58.60 19.39
C LEU A 1019 -10.46 57.88 18.38
N TYR A 1020 -11.77 58.04 18.53
CA TYR A 1020 -12.78 57.56 17.59
C TYR A 1020 -13.67 58.72 17.13
N VAL A 1021 -14.25 58.59 15.95
CA VAL A 1021 -15.16 59.56 15.36
C VAL A 1021 -16.54 58.94 15.33
N GLU A 1022 -17.42 59.50 16.15
CA GLU A 1022 -18.84 59.19 16.13
C GLU A 1022 -19.52 59.99 15.01
N HIS A 1023 -20.15 59.30 14.09
CA HIS A 1023 -20.87 59.87 12.95
C HIS A 1023 -22.37 59.63 13.15
N ALA A 1024 -23.09 60.69 13.48
CA ALA A 1024 -24.53 60.66 13.66
C ALA A 1024 -25.23 60.96 12.34
N LYS A 1025 -26.19 60.10 11.96
CA LYS A 1025 -27.05 60.31 10.79
C LYS A 1025 -28.44 60.78 11.19
N ASP A 1026 -29.06 61.53 10.28
CA ASP A 1026 -30.42 62.06 10.44
C ASP A 1026 -31.49 60.98 10.65
N ASN A 1027 -31.19 59.73 10.24
CA ASN A 1027 -32.05 58.57 10.46
C ASN A 1027 -31.92 57.95 11.87
N GLY A 1028 -31.14 58.56 12.76
CA GLY A 1028 -30.91 58.10 14.13
C GLY A 1028 -29.86 57.00 14.28
N ARG A 1029 -29.17 56.59 13.19
CA ARG A 1029 -28.05 55.65 13.27
C ARG A 1029 -26.76 56.38 13.62
N THR A 1030 -25.92 55.70 14.40
CA THR A 1030 -24.60 56.18 14.79
C THR A 1030 -23.55 55.16 14.37
N TYR A 1031 -22.50 55.64 13.70
CA TYR A 1031 -21.36 54.81 13.29
C TYR A 1031 -20.10 55.31 14.00
N LEU A 1032 -19.18 54.41 14.31
CA LEU A 1032 -17.91 54.76 14.95
C LEU A 1032 -16.75 54.44 14.00
N TYR A 1033 -15.89 55.42 13.73
CA TYR A 1033 -14.67 55.25 12.94
C TYR A 1033 -13.46 55.42 13.84
N LYS A 1034 -12.46 54.53 13.75
CA LYS A 1034 -11.21 54.73 14.48
C LYS A 1034 -10.36 55.78 13.77
N ALA A 1035 -9.91 56.79 14.51
CA ALA A 1035 -9.00 57.78 13.98
C ALA A 1035 -7.54 57.32 14.19
N THR A 1036 -6.76 57.29 13.12
CA THR A 1036 -5.30 57.17 13.21
C THR A 1036 -4.74 58.54 13.55
N VAL A 1037 -4.03 58.66 14.67
CA VAL A 1037 -3.40 59.93 15.08
C VAL A 1037 -1.93 59.93 14.70
N THR A 1038 -1.54 60.91 13.88
CA THR A 1038 -0.14 61.16 13.52
C THR A 1038 0.33 62.47 14.12
N GLU A 1039 1.48 62.47 14.79
CA GLU A 1039 2.13 63.69 15.27
C GLU A 1039 3.03 64.27 14.17
N SER A 1040 2.88 65.56 13.88
CA SER A 1040 3.76 66.28 12.97
C SER A 1040 4.02 67.68 13.50
N SER A 1041 5.30 68.02 13.68
CA SER A 1041 5.73 69.37 14.07
C SER A 1041 5.07 69.92 15.35
N GLY A 1042 4.71 69.05 16.30
CA GLY A 1042 4.08 69.43 17.57
C GLY A 1042 2.55 69.61 17.52
N SER A 1043 1.89 69.16 16.45
CA SER A 1043 0.42 69.09 16.35
C SER A 1043 0.00 67.67 15.92
N ASN A 1044 -1.08 67.17 16.54
CA ASN A 1044 -1.65 65.86 16.20
C ASN A 1044 -2.66 66.01 15.07
N THR A 1045 -2.71 65.07 14.13
CA THR A 1045 -3.73 65.02 13.07
C THR A 1045 -4.51 63.72 13.19
N ALA A 1046 -5.83 63.80 13.26
CA ALA A 1046 -6.73 62.65 13.25
C ALA A 1046 -7.10 62.29 11.81
N THR A 1047 -6.82 61.05 11.40
CA THR A 1047 -7.16 60.53 10.07
C THR A 1047 -8.21 59.44 10.17
N PHE A 1048 -9.33 59.58 9.47
CA PHE A 1048 -10.40 58.57 9.42
C PHE A 1048 -11.12 58.58 8.07
N THR A 1049 -11.68 57.43 7.66
CA THR A 1049 -12.43 57.31 6.42
C THR A 1049 -13.93 57.29 6.71
N THR A 1050 -14.67 58.23 6.14
CA THR A 1050 -16.14 58.15 6.16
C THR A 1050 -16.64 57.21 5.08
N ARG A 1051 -17.48 56.26 5.48
CA ARG A 1051 -18.10 55.24 4.61
C ARG A 1051 -19.61 55.44 4.46
N HIS A 1052 -20.16 56.39 5.21
CA HIS A 1052 -21.60 56.60 5.29
C HIS A 1052 -21.97 58.03 4.89
N GLY A 1053 -21.15 58.72 4.10
CA GLY A 1053 -21.35 60.12 3.69
C GLY A 1053 -20.99 61.14 4.76
N PHE A 1054 -21.53 62.36 4.65
CA PHE A 1054 -21.16 63.50 5.50
C PHE A 1054 -22.34 64.01 6.34
N SER A 1055 -22.04 64.49 7.54
CA SER A 1055 -22.92 65.20 8.48
C SER A 1055 -22.08 65.62 9.68
N THR A 1056 -22.68 65.74 10.86
CA THR A 1056 -21.98 65.94 12.12
C THR A 1056 -21.09 64.75 12.50
N PHE A 1057 -19.79 65.03 12.67
CA PHE A 1057 -18.77 64.13 13.20
C PHE A 1057 -18.33 64.59 14.59
N THR A 1058 -18.32 63.68 15.56
CA THR A 1058 -17.86 63.94 16.93
C THR A 1058 -16.60 63.14 17.20
N LEU A 1059 -15.45 63.81 17.27
CA LEU A 1059 -14.17 63.20 17.63
C LEU A 1059 -14.14 63.03 19.16
N LYS A 1060 -14.05 61.79 19.65
CA LYS A 1060 -14.09 61.42 21.08
C LYS A 1060 -12.87 60.60 21.49
N ALA A 1061 -12.15 61.05 22.51
CA ALA A 1061 -11.08 60.28 23.15
C ALA A 1061 -11.65 59.23 24.14
N ASP A 1062 -10.82 58.25 24.53
CA ASP A 1062 -11.16 57.17 25.50
C ASP A 1062 -12.24 56.16 25.08
N VAL A 1063 -12.55 56.00 23.79
CA VAL A 1063 -13.57 55.03 23.36
C VAL A 1063 -12.99 53.61 23.26
N SER A 1064 -13.77 52.59 23.66
CA SER A 1064 -13.36 51.17 23.65
C SER A 1064 -14.46 50.28 23.02
N PRO A 1065 -14.48 50.15 21.69
CA PRO A 1065 -15.48 49.35 20.98
C PRO A 1065 -15.37 47.86 21.30
N ALA A 1066 -16.46 47.11 21.10
CA ALA A 1066 -16.49 45.66 21.26
C ALA A 1066 -16.06 44.91 20.00
N ALA A 1067 -16.44 45.44 18.83
CA ALA A 1067 -16.28 44.75 17.57
C ALA A 1067 -16.06 45.72 16.39
N GLU A 1068 -15.50 45.20 15.31
CA GLU A 1068 -15.26 45.88 14.04
C GLU A 1068 -15.84 45.05 12.89
N ILE A 1069 -16.46 45.72 11.91
CA ILE A 1069 -16.81 45.14 10.61
C ILE A 1069 -16.26 46.09 9.55
N ASP A 1070 -15.26 45.62 8.79
CA ASP A 1070 -14.64 46.35 7.68
C ASP A 1070 -14.40 47.85 7.99
N GLY A 1071 -13.64 48.14 9.04
CA GLY A 1071 -13.29 49.50 9.46
C GLY A 1071 -14.40 50.32 10.14
N THR A 1072 -15.62 49.78 10.25
CA THR A 1072 -16.68 50.37 11.08
C THR A 1072 -16.70 49.70 12.44
N TYR A 1073 -16.55 50.48 13.51
CA TYR A 1073 -16.50 50.01 14.88
C TYR A 1073 -17.87 50.11 15.54
N TYR A 1074 -18.12 49.18 16.47
CA TYR A 1074 -19.36 49.08 17.22
C TYR A 1074 -19.04 48.96 18.71
N GLU A 1075 -19.75 49.74 19.54
CA GLU A 1075 -19.55 49.71 20.99
C GLU A 1075 -19.92 48.36 21.61
N THR A 1076 -20.88 47.66 21.01
CA THR A 1076 -21.37 46.35 21.44
C THR A 1076 -21.32 45.31 20.31
N LEU A 1077 -21.19 44.02 20.66
CA LEU A 1077 -21.25 42.93 19.68
C LEU A 1077 -22.66 42.80 19.06
N GLN A 1078 -23.72 43.14 19.80
CA GLN A 1078 -25.09 43.13 19.27
C GLN A 1078 -25.25 44.14 18.13
N ASP A 1079 -24.66 45.34 18.25
CA ASP A 1079 -24.72 46.34 17.19
C ASP A 1079 -23.96 45.89 15.95
N ALA A 1080 -22.80 45.25 16.12
CA ALA A 1080 -22.07 44.66 15.00
C ALA A 1080 -22.91 43.58 14.29
N VAL A 1081 -23.49 42.63 15.03
CA VAL A 1081 -24.37 41.58 14.48
C VAL A 1081 -25.63 42.17 13.82
N ASN A 1082 -26.18 43.26 14.33
CA ASN A 1082 -27.31 43.93 13.70
C ASN A 1082 -26.94 44.53 12.32
N ASN A 1083 -25.67 44.86 12.10
CA ASN A 1083 -25.19 45.53 10.89
C ASN A 1083 -24.40 44.62 9.93
N VAL A 1084 -23.97 43.43 10.36
CA VAL A 1084 -23.17 42.50 9.53
C VAL A 1084 -23.92 42.07 8.27
N GLN A 1085 -23.32 42.19 7.11
CA GLN A 1085 -23.93 41.70 5.87
C GLN A 1085 -23.61 40.23 5.66
N ASP A 1086 -24.37 39.59 4.77
CA ASP A 1086 -24.18 38.19 4.44
C ASP A 1086 -22.75 37.91 3.95
N GLY A 1087 -22.11 36.90 4.54
CA GLY A 1087 -20.72 36.51 4.30
C GLY A 1087 -19.64 37.38 4.96
N GLN A 1088 -19.99 38.44 5.71
CA GLN A 1088 -18.99 39.30 6.36
C GLN A 1088 -18.41 38.70 7.65
N THR A 1089 -17.23 39.19 8.04
CA THR A 1089 -16.57 38.83 9.30
C THR A 1089 -16.65 39.97 10.31
N ILE A 1090 -17.02 39.63 11.54
CA ILE A 1090 -16.96 40.52 12.71
C ILE A 1090 -15.67 40.22 13.47
N ARG A 1091 -14.81 41.22 13.64
CA ARG A 1091 -13.57 41.11 14.42
C ARG A 1091 -13.76 41.64 15.83
N LEU A 1092 -13.32 40.91 16.86
CA LEU A 1092 -13.45 41.34 18.25
C LEU A 1092 -12.29 42.26 18.69
N GLU A 1093 -12.63 43.38 19.34
CA GLU A 1093 -11.64 44.36 19.83
C GLU A 1093 -11.35 44.22 21.33
N LYS A 1094 -12.25 43.60 22.09
CA LYS A 1094 -12.09 43.29 23.52
C LYS A 1094 -12.76 41.96 23.87
N ASP A 1095 -12.51 41.47 25.09
CA ASP A 1095 -13.23 40.30 25.61
C ASP A 1095 -14.75 40.60 25.65
N VAL A 1096 -15.56 39.67 25.13
CA VAL A 1096 -17.02 39.81 25.07
C VAL A 1096 -17.68 38.59 25.72
N ASP A 1097 -18.52 38.83 26.74
CA ASP A 1097 -19.30 37.82 27.47
C ASP A 1097 -20.82 37.98 27.29
N SER A 1098 -21.25 39.02 26.57
CA SER A 1098 -22.66 39.34 26.38
C SER A 1098 -23.33 38.40 25.36
N LYS A 1099 -24.57 38.01 25.66
CA LYS A 1099 -25.43 37.26 24.72
C LYS A 1099 -25.94 38.17 23.62
N VAL A 1100 -25.96 37.64 22.40
CA VAL A 1100 -26.37 38.33 21.19
C VAL A 1100 -27.43 37.51 20.49
N THR A 1101 -28.48 38.18 20.00
CA THR A 1101 -29.59 37.55 19.30
C THR A 1101 -29.61 38.00 17.85
N VAL A 1102 -29.70 37.04 16.92
CA VAL A 1102 -29.81 37.28 15.48
C VAL A 1102 -31.26 37.00 15.06
N SER A 1103 -31.99 38.04 14.69
CA SER A 1103 -33.43 37.93 14.31
C SER A 1103 -33.65 38.26 12.83
N ARG A 1104 -32.75 37.77 11.97
CA ARG A 1104 -32.83 37.90 10.51
C ARG A 1104 -31.99 36.82 9.84
N GLU A 1105 -32.25 36.58 8.57
CA GLU A 1105 -31.41 35.73 7.76
C GLU A 1105 -30.07 36.41 7.48
N VAL A 1106 -28.98 35.73 7.83
CA VAL A 1106 -27.61 36.19 7.59
C VAL A 1106 -26.63 35.06 7.90
N THR A 1107 -25.61 34.92 7.06
CA THR A 1107 -24.38 34.18 7.34
C THR A 1107 -23.25 35.15 7.67
N PHE A 1108 -22.52 34.93 8.75
CA PHE A 1108 -21.35 35.74 9.10
C PHE A 1108 -20.34 34.94 9.92
N SER A 1109 -19.09 35.39 9.95
CA SER A 1109 -18.04 34.77 10.75
C SER A 1109 -17.56 35.68 11.88
N ILE A 1110 -17.02 35.11 12.96
CA ILE A 1110 -16.36 35.86 14.03
C ILE A 1110 -14.85 35.59 14.01
N ASP A 1111 -14.07 36.64 13.78
CA ASP A 1111 -12.64 36.66 14.07
C ASP A 1111 -12.44 37.04 15.55
N ILE A 1112 -12.01 36.05 16.33
CA ILE A 1112 -11.80 36.21 17.77
C ILE A 1112 -10.63 37.15 18.08
N ASN A 1113 -9.66 37.33 17.17
CA ASN A 1113 -8.54 38.25 17.35
C ASN A 1113 -7.83 38.11 18.72
N GLY A 1114 -7.68 36.86 19.18
CA GLY A 1114 -7.10 36.51 20.48
C GLY A 1114 -7.89 36.95 21.72
N LYS A 1115 -9.15 37.39 21.56
CA LYS A 1115 -10.05 37.80 22.65
C LYS A 1115 -10.86 36.62 23.19
N LYS A 1116 -11.37 36.76 24.42
CA LYS A 1116 -12.32 35.81 24.99
C LYS A 1116 -13.69 36.00 24.33
N PHE A 1117 -14.22 34.91 23.80
CA PHE A 1117 -15.54 34.83 23.20
C PHE A 1117 -16.10 33.42 23.40
N ASP A 1118 -17.35 33.35 23.85
CA ASP A 1118 -18.11 32.11 23.90
C ASP A 1118 -19.11 32.10 22.74
N SER A 1119 -18.90 31.18 21.80
CA SER A 1119 -19.77 31.02 20.64
C SER A 1119 -21.23 30.72 20.98
N ASP A 1120 -21.49 30.14 22.16
CA ASP A 1120 -22.85 29.81 22.61
C ASP A 1120 -23.63 31.08 23.04
N ASN A 1121 -22.94 32.23 23.11
CA ASN A 1121 -23.59 33.52 23.31
C ASN A 1121 -24.32 34.04 22.06
N ILE A 1122 -24.09 33.46 20.88
CA ILE A 1122 -24.89 33.78 19.68
C ILE A 1122 -26.12 32.88 19.65
N THR A 1123 -27.30 33.50 19.60
CA THR A 1123 -28.58 32.81 19.62
C THR A 1123 -29.46 33.28 18.46
N ALA A 1124 -30.23 32.39 17.86
CA ALA A 1124 -31.28 32.79 16.94
C ALA A 1124 -32.45 33.43 17.70
N GLY A 1125 -33.03 34.47 17.11
CA GLY A 1125 -34.28 35.06 17.58
C GLY A 1125 -35.48 34.16 17.33
N SER A 1126 -36.64 34.52 17.89
CA SER A 1126 -37.88 33.78 17.68
C SER A 1126 -38.23 33.70 16.19
N GLY A 1127 -38.47 32.48 15.68
CA GLY A 1127 -38.78 32.24 14.28
C GLY A 1127 -37.55 32.12 13.37
N TYR A 1128 -36.36 31.99 13.94
CA TYR A 1128 -35.11 31.74 13.21
C TYR A 1128 -34.37 30.54 13.81
N SER A 1129 -33.62 29.84 12.97
CA SER A 1129 -32.73 28.75 13.38
C SER A 1129 -31.28 29.15 13.12
N LEU A 1130 -30.35 28.67 13.94
CA LEU A 1130 -28.91 28.92 13.82
C LEU A 1130 -28.19 27.61 13.53
N SER A 1131 -27.38 27.59 12.47
CA SER A 1131 -26.39 26.55 12.20
C SER A 1131 -24.97 27.13 12.31
N ARG A 1132 -24.00 26.28 12.65
CA ARG A 1132 -22.62 26.68 12.93
C ARG A 1132 -21.63 25.73 12.26
N ASP A 1133 -20.62 26.31 11.62
CA ASP A 1133 -19.43 25.61 11.12
C ASP A 1133 -18.18 26.41 11.55
N GLY A 1134 -17.41 25.87 12.49
CA GLY A 1134 -16.30 26.59 13.13
C GLY A 1134 -16.74 27.91 13.78
N ASN A 1135 -16.23 29.05 13.30
CA ASN A 1135 -16.62 30.40 13.73
C ASN A 1135 -17.60 31.09 12.77
N THR A 1136 -18.19 30.34 11.84
CA THR A 1136 -19.21 30.83 10.91
C THR A 1136 -20.60 30.46 11.43
N PHE A 1137 -21.49 31.44 11.45
CA PHE A 1137 -22.86 31.37 11.94
C PHE A 1137 -23.79 31.63 10.75
N THR A 1138 -24.74 30.73 10.50
CA THR A 1138 -25.77 30.90 9.48
C THR A 1138 -27.13 30.86 10.13
N VAL A 1139 -27.89 31.94 9.99
CA VAL A 1139 -29.23 32.10 10.56
C VAL A 1139 -30.23 32.12 9.41
N GLU A 1140 -31.25 31.27 9.51
CA GLU A 1140 -32.30 31.09 8.50
C GLU A 1140 -33.69 31.18 9.16
N GLU A 1141 -34.69 31.65 8.43
CA GLU A 1141 -36.06 31.74 8.96
C GLU A 1141 -36.66 30.33 9.16
N GLU A 1142 -37.24 30.08 10.34
CA GLU A 1142 -37.93 28.82 10.62
C GLU A 1142 -39.21 28.73 9.79
N SER A 1143 -39.17 27.91 8.73
CA SER A 1143 -40.36 27.59 7.95
C SER A 1143 -41.42 26.92 8.84
N HIS A 1144 -42.48 27.65 9.17
CA HIS A 1144 -43.65 27.11 9.86
C HIS A 1144 -44.53 26.36 8.85
N GLY A 1145 -44.10 25.16 8.47
CA GLY A 1145 -44.81 24.28 7.54
C GLY A 1145 -45.04 22.91 8.14
N GLY A 1146 -46.31 22.54 8.34
CA GLY A 1146 -46.71 21.23 8.83
C GLY A 1146 -46.13 20.07 8.01
N SER A 1147 -45.85 18.97 8.73
CA SER A 1147 -45.52 17.61 8.28
C SER A 1147 -45.74 17.32 6.78
N SER A 1148 -44.66 17.05 6.04
CA SER A 1148 -44.48 15.80 5.28
C SER A 1148 -43.11 15.70 4.59
N SER A 1149 -42.36 14.65 4.95
CA SER A 1149 -41.35 13.87 4.20
C SER A 1149 -40.47 14.53 3.13
N SER A 1150 -39.16 14.56 3.43
CA SER A 1150 -38.00 14.22 2.58
C SER A 1150 -38.09 14.47 1.07
N GLY A 1151 -37.32 15.46 0.60
CA GLY A 1151 -36.92 15.61 -0.79
C GLY A 1151 -36.61 17.06 -1.16
N SER A 1152 -35.38 17.52 -0.93
CA SER A 1152 -34.90 18.77 -1.52
C SER A 1152 -34.75 18.58 -3.03
N THR A 1153 -35.58 19.24 -3.83
CA THR A 1153 -35.39 19.36 -5.29
C THR A 1153 -35.15 20.83 -5.64
N ARG A 1154 -33.87 21.21 -5.75
CA ARG A 1154 -33.44 22.50 -6.31
C ARG A 1154 -33.30 22.33 -7.83
N TYR A 1155 -33.83 23.26 -8.63
CA TYR A 1155 -33.71 23.25 -10.10
C TYR A 1155 -32.71 24.33 -10.55
N THR A 1156 -31.81 23.99 -11.48
CA THR A 1156 -30.96 24.97 -12.17
C THR A 1156 -31.67 25.45 -13.44
N VAL A 1157 -31.82 26.77 -13.61
CA VAL A 1157 -32.40 27.38 -14.81
C VAL A 1157 -31.32 28.23 -15.48
N SER A 1158 -30.90 27.84 -16.69
CA SER A 1158 -29.97 28.63 -17.50
C SER A 1158 -30.71 29.74 -18.25
N VAL A 1159 -30.23 30.98 -18.14
CA VAL A 1159 -30.73 32.15 -18.87
C VAL A 1159 -29.87 32.33 -20.12
N GLU A 1160 -30.47 32.25 -21.31
CA GLU A 1160 -29.72 32.24 -22.59
C GLU A 1160 -29.52 33.65 -23.19
N ASP A 1161 -30.29 34.67 -22.81
CA ASP A 1161 -30.11 36.06 -23.28
C ASP A 1161 -30.88 37.07 -22.38
N THR A 1162 -30.39 38.31 -22.28
CA THR A 1162 -31.08 39.43 -21.61
C THR A 1162 -31.12 40.66 -22.52
N ASP A 1163 -32.33 41.12 -22.86
CA ASP A 1163 -32.54 42.39 -23.55
C ASP A 1163 -33.60 43.21 -22.80
N ASN A 1164 -33.23 44.42 -22.37
CA ASN A 1164 -34.08 45.43 -21.73
C ASN A 1164 -34.99 44.92 -20.58
N GLY A 1165 -34.47 44.05 -19.71
CA GLY A 1165 -35.12 43.71 -18.43
C GLY A 1165 -36.28 42.70 -18.50
N SER A 1166 -36.45 41.97 -19.61
CA SER A 1166 -37.41 40.86 -19.70
C SER A 1166 -36.69 39.51 -19.86
N VAL A 1167 -37.10 38.50 -19.06
CA VAL A 1167 -36.51 37.14 -19.06
C VAL A 1167 -37.48 36.16 -19.73
N LYS A 1168 -37.00 35.39 -20.70
CA LYS A 1168 -37.79 34.36 -21.40
C LYS A 1168 -37.22 32.97 -21.08
N VAL A 1169 -37.95 32.19 -20.28
CA VAL A 1169 -37.57 30.81 -19.90
C VAL A 1169 -38.31 29.78 -20.77
N SER A 1170 -37.59 28.75 -21.25
CA SER A 1170 -38.17 27.64 -22.00
C SER A 1170 -38.39 26.41 -21.09
N PRO A 1171 -39.61 25.86 -20.98
CA PRO A 1171 -39.91 24.70 -20.11
C PRO A 1171 -39.26 23.37 -20.55
N THR A 1172 -38.61 23.31 -21.72
CA THR A 1172 -38.18 22.03 -22.33
C THR A 1172 -36.71 21.67 -22.09
N ARG A 1173 -35.93 22.46 -21.33
CA ARG A 1173 -34.50 22.20 -21.06
C ARG A 1173 -34.12 22.14 -19.56
N ALA A 1174 -35.07 21.93 -18.66
CA ALA A 1174 -34.76 21.63 -17.27
C ALA A 1174 -34.13 20.22 -17.17
N SER A 1175 -32.86 20.12 -16.76
CA SER A 1175 -32.26 18.83 -16.41
C SER A 1175 -32.89 18.33 -15.11
N LYS A 1176 -33.28 17.05 -15.09
CA LYS A 1176 -33.73 16.38 -13.86
C LYS A 1176 -32.51 16.18 -12.94
N GLY A 1177 -32.58 16.76 -11.74
CA GLY A 1177 -31.85 16.34 -10.54
C GLY A 1177 -32.80 15.61 -9.64
#